data_AF-A0AAN6SK92-F1
#
_entry.id   AF-A0AAN6SK92-F1
#
_cell.length_a   1.000
_cell.length_b   1.000
_cell.length_c   1.000
_cell.angle_alpha   90.00
_cell.angle_beta   90.00
_cell.angle_gamma   90.00
#
_symmetry.space_group_name_H-M   'P 1'
#
loop_
_entity.id
_entity.type
_entity.pdbx_description
1 polymer ?
#
loop_
_entity_poly.entity_id
_entity_poly.type
_entity_poly.pdbx_seq_one_letter_code
_entity_poly.pdbx_strand_id
1 'polypeptide(L)'
;MARMAPNPTSVEPMTSKNDTTIPESPSSLPQTPHNTKSSWVTGKRNKLLRHIPLFKPPKTETPTMASTSSRPADNQHVEADYSSTQREEAARSVSPDSALVGIGHDGDQDRGEGSQSPPSNSQYQYQSVPSPPLNPEQPQSPNEANIGIYPTYPATFPGGFHSYSPPPMAMYPGSPIAPQVINFQGWGQAYDAQSLMSSPQTPFTPFGQPPFGQPVYGQTGYGEPPYGQPPFECAARSGPYREKISWLGTTLWFLSIFSTIGSGLWLGVAFIQPKWGKTVSSAQGALPPSTASLLTALIAKLIETSFVAVFVASVGQILTKKAFDVGNRGVTLGEFGMKNWVVSPGLMFTNIKAWKKVGFTPLGILCMAATLVAVLYTTASDALVAPKLKWGKPELIVMKNYAMSGYGNVSFVKRSCQLPDTLLADEHSPDSCLAASLSGFSYHNFQAFLSTWSEFGRNNTKPEGRYMSNRPPVTATLYDNVTVTGTWINTEYSDPMTRYEQYKRVVNNVTLAVPHPGVYDAATDPTNEILQPSDLSGVGEYRLAASAVSPALNVLCVEMTGKELAPLVYTAWPRANLTNAELKGEVTGGLNWLNDVPRYDWAPNETQWLNRTDVDDIFRWGPDYHRRPPVFQRYPSEYNVIINATVQGSTNWTYKSGSVYTLVNNNFTPDYTLCEIRSWLSINCSTHLNISGTTGAHMSANCEDESDPVSYRKSVPDAVESDEADWKWLADAWQLAIYMNSGLTTLNASRDRILTALPLEDHFLPLKTPSLAEVLAALVSPTLISGSIKTPLVNYWPPEAINASLPGMPGWKHEFNASITKQEYTSGSAQEWQRAFLLILIMGFLLNLFCLVHLFIQLRGRPLTDFTDPANLFALAMNSPPSYQLSGTCGGGPKGTQLDVPWRIGYSEQSNHYFFEEATEKRQRLKRKSRRDMVTSEMELVDFKDGDTKGKTDDPRQSYIKLSNHKSWL
;
A
#
# COMPACT_ATOMS: atom_id res chain seq x y z
N MET A 1 -12.55 43.09 38.09
CA MET A 1 -13.31 43.49 39.31
C MET A 1 -14.29 42.37 39.66
N ALA A 2 -15.03 42.46 40.78
CA ALA A 2 -15.67 41.29 41.40
C ALA A 2 -17.15 41.06 41.00
N ARG A 3 -17.53 39.77 40.99
CA ARG A 3 -18.86 39.16 41.22
C ARG A 3 -20.13 39.96 40.88
N MET A 4 -21.00 39.35 40.06
CA MET A 4 -22.33 38.91 40.53
C MET A 4 -22.96 37.89 39.56
N ALA A 5 -23.84 37.03 40.08
CA ALA A 5 -24.67 36.09 39.33
C ALA A 5 -25.95 35.77 40.13
N PRO A 6 -27.12 35.62 39.49
CA PRO A 6 -28.33 35.07 40.11
C PRO A 6 -28.71 33.68 39.56
N ASN A 7 -29.53 32.94 40.32
CA ASN A 7 -29.99 31.58 40.02
C ASN A 7 -31.23 31.54 39.09
N PRO A 8 -31.54 30.38 38.47
CA PRO A 8 -32.71 30.20 37.61
C PRO A 8 -34.02 30.08 38.40
N THR A 9 -35.16 30.27 37.70
CA THR A 9 -36.51 29.99 38.22
C THR A 9 -37.27 29.06 37.27
N SER A 10 -38.09 28.18 37.84
CA SER A 10 -38.86 27.15 37.15
C SER A 10 -40.30 27.59 36.89
N VAL A 11 -40.86 27.23 35.73
CA VAL A 11 -42.30 27.32 35.44
C VAL A 11 -42.74 26.04 34.72
N GLU A 12 -43.84 25.43 35.18
CA GLU A 12 -44.47 24.23 34.61
C GLU A 12 -45.60 24.59 33.62
N PRO A 13 -46.07 23.65 32.78
CA PRO A 13 -46.82 23.97 31.56
C PRO A 13 -48.32 24.24 31.77
N MET A 14 -48.92 24.96 30.82
CA MET A 14 -50.37 25.01 30.63
C MET A 14 -50.81 24.17 29.43
N THR A 15 -51.93 23.47 29.59
CA THR A 15 -52.58 22.65 28.57
C THR A 15 -53.76 23.39 27.93
N SER A 16 -54.06 23.08 26.68
CA SER A 16 -55.40 23.29 26.10
C SER A 16 -55.78 22.12 25.19
N LYS A 17 -57.08 21.93 24.95
CA LYS A 17 -57.66 20.84 24.15
C LYS A 17 -58.64 21.39 23.10
N ASN A 18 -58.68 20.72 21.95
CA ASN A 18 -59.87 20.13 21.29
C ASN A 18 -59.40 19.61 19.91
N ASP A 19 -59.50 18.34 19.52
CA ASP A 19 -60.65 17.40 19.40
C ASP A 19 -61.48 17.55 18.11
N THR A 20 -61.22 16.65 17.13
CA THR A 20 -62.14 16.19 16.05
C THR A 20 -61.63 14.86 15.46
N THR A 21 -62.46 13.83 15.29
CA THR A 21 -62.04 12.40 15.18
C THR A 21 -62.70 11.59 14.03
N ILE A 22 -62.50 10.25 14.03
CA ILE A 22 -63.12 9.18 13.17
C ILE A 22 -62.41 8.99 11.79
N PRO A 23 -62.11 7.75 11.30
CA PRO A 23 -62.34 6.41 11.90
C PRO A 23 -61.09 5.52 12.16
N GLU A 24 -61.43 4.46 12.90
CA GLU A 24 -60.81 3.19 13.30
C GLU A 24 -60.13 2.28 12.24
N SER A 25 -59.52 1.20 12.74
CA SER A 25 -58.96 0.04 12.00
C SER A 25 -59.71 -1.26 12.35
N PRO A 26 -59.37 -2.40 11.72
CA PRO A 26 -59.22 -3.66 12.48
C PRO A 26 -57.95 -4.44 12.07
N SER A 27 -56.96 -4.77 12.91
CA SER A 27 -56.93 -5.50 14.20
C SER A 27 -56.79 -7.03 14.08
N SER A 28 -55.61 -7.59 14.42
CA SER A 28 -55.48 -8.90 15.09
C SER A 28 -54.09 -9.12 15.69
N LEU A 29 -54.02 -9.29 17.02
CA LEU A 29 -52.88 -9.79 17.80
C LEU A 29 -53.16 -11.26 18.22
N PRO A 30 -52.15 -12.07 18.63
CA PRO A 30 -51.81 -12.16 20.06
C PRO A 30 -50.29 -12.37 20.35
N GLN A 31 -49.95 -12.53 21.64
CA GLN A 31 -48.60 -12.40 22.20
C GLN A 31 -48.11 -13.63 23.00
N THR A 32 -46.78 -13.80 23.09
CA THR A 32 -45.98 -14.31 24.26
C THR A 32 -46.26 -15.77 24.75
N PRO A 33 -45.56 -16.37 25.77
CA PRO A 33 -44.52 -15.82 26.68
C PRO A 33 -43.27 -16.68 27.07
N HIS A 34 -42.24 -15.95 27.54
CA HIS A 34 -41.30 -16.21 28.66
C HIS A 34 -40.37 -17.46 28.85
N ASN A 35 -39.11 -17.11 29.21
CA ASN A 35 -38.21 -17.68 30.24
C ASN A 35 -37.52 -19.06 30.08
N THR A 36 -36.17 -19.07 30.21
CA THR A 36 -35.45 -19.51 31.45
C THR A 36 -33.94 -19.24 31.38
N LYS A 37 -33.18 -19.49 32.47
CA LYS A 37 -31.72 -19.25 32.63
C LYS A 37 -30.97 -20.54 33.01
N SER A 38 -29.64 -20.53 32.79
CA SER A 38 -28.62 -21.39 33.47
C SER A 38 -28.60 -22.89 33.05
N SER A 39 -27.58 -23.72 33.33
CA SER A 39 -26.29 -23.53 34.04
C SER A 39 -25.20 -24.51 33.50
N TRP A 40 -23.95 -24.40 33.99
CA TRP A 40 -22.88 -25.40 33.77
C TRP A 40 -22.97 -26.55 34.78
N VAL A 41 -22.90 -27.82 34.32
CA VAL A 41 -22.51 -28.99 35.14
C VAL A 41 -21.70 -29.98 34.30
N THR A 42 -20.80 -30.76 34.92
CA THR A 42 -19.89 -31.74 34.26
C THR A 42 -20.41 -33.19 34.38
N GLY A 43 -20.08 -34.06 33.41
CA GLY A 43 -20.49 -35.47 33.40
C GLY A 43 -19.46 -36.40 32.75
N LYS A 44 -19.20 -37.58 33.34
CA LYS A 44 -18.10 -38.49 32.98
C LYS A 44 -18.52 -39.62 32.01
N ARG A 45 -17.61 -39.95 31.08
CA ARG A 45 -17.29 -41.29 30.52
C ARG A 45 -18.41 -42.34 30.38
N ASN A 46 -18.55 -42.89 29.17
CA ASN A 46 -18.33 -44.34 29.00
C ASN A 46 -17.83 -44.75 27.60
N LYS A 47 -17.39 -46.01 27.46
CA LYS A 47 -16.78 -46.56 26.23
C LYS A 47 -17.81 -47.23 25.32
N LEU A 48 -17.59 -47.19 23.99
CA LEU A 48 -17.33 -48.40 23.17
C LEU A 48 -16.92 -48.04 21.73
N LEU A 49 -16.43 -49.04 20.97
CA LEU A 49 -15.91 -48.89 19.61
C LEU A 49 -16.93 -49.37 18.58
N ARG A 50 -16.91 -48.80 17.35
CA ARG A 50 -16.51 -49.54 16.12
C ARG A 50 -16.59 -48.71 14.81
N HIS A 51 -15.77 -49.15 13.86
CA HIS A 51 -15.79 -48.95 12.39
C HIS A 51 -16.03 -47.55 11.78
N ILE A 52 -14.97 -47.02 11.17
CA ILE A 52 -15.01 -46.02 10.10
C ILE A 52 -14.90 -46.78 8.75
N PRO A 53 -15.80 -46.58 7.78
CA PRO A 53 -15.59 -47.04 6.39
C PRO A 53 -14.74 -46.02 5.60
N LEU A 54 -13.86 -46.51 4.72
CA LEU A 54 -13.05 -45.65 3.86
C LEU A 54 -13.86 -45.13 2.66
N PHE A 55 -13.79 -43.82 2.40
CA PHE A 55 -14.17 -43.28 1.09
C PHE A 55 -13.01 -43.44 0.09
N LYS A 56 -13.33 -43.95 -1.11
CA LYS A 56 -12.46 -43.93 -2.29
C LYS A 56 -12.76 -42.68 -3.14
N PRO A 57 -11.79 -42.16 -3.91
CA PRO A 57 -12.04 -41.09 -4.86
C PRO A 57 -12.85 -41.58 -6.08
N PRO A 58 -13.73 -40.75 -6.66
CA PRO A 58 -14.37 -41.05 -7.94
C PRO A 58 -13.38 -40.89 -9.11
N LYS A 59 -13.59 -41.68 -10.18
CA LYS A 59 -13.00 -41.45 -11.51
C LYS A 59 -14.01 -40.72 -12.40
N THR A 60 -13.50 -40.02 -13.41
CA THR A 60 -14.24 -39.59 -14.60
C THR A 60 -14.68 -40.76 -15.47
N GLU A 61 -15.89 -40.69 -16.02
CA GLU A 61 -16.24 -41.07 -17.41
C GLU A 61 -17.68 -40.59 -17.75
N THR A 62 -17.96 -40.34 -19.03
CA THR A 62 -19.25 -39.86 -19.56
C THR A 62 -19.98 -40.95 -20.35
N PRO A 63 -21.31 -40.81 -20.59
CA PRO A 63 -21.79 -40.98 -21.97
C PRO A 63 -23.02 -40.12 -22.40
N THR A 64 -22.99 -39.66 -23.67
CA THR A 64 -24.05 -39.62 -24.74
C THR A 64 -25.57 -39.59 -24.41
N MET A 65 -26.51 -39.05 -25.22
CA MET A 65 -26.50 -38.26 -26.48
C MET A 65 -27.92 -37.71 -26.77
N ALA A 66 -28.06 -36.64 -27.58
CA ALA A 66 -29.24 -36.37 -28.41
C ALA A 66 -28.92 -35.44 -29.61
N SER A 67 -29.58 -35.67 -30.75
CA SER A 67 -29.42 -35.04 -32.09
C SER A 67 -30.23 -33.71 -32.26
N THR A 68 -30.17 -32.90 -33.33
CA THR A 68 -30.11 -33.16 -34.80
C THR A 68 -29.63 -31.98 -35.68
N SER A 69 -29.09 -32.28 -36.88
CA SER A 69 -28.97 -31.41 -38.09
C SER A 69 -28.01 -30.19 -38.06
N SER A 70 -27.35 -29.74 -39.14
CA SER A 70 -27.28 -30.23 -40.54
C SER A 70 -25.88 -30.00 -41.20
N ARG A 71 -25.66 -30.66 -42.35
CA ARG A 71 -24.43 -30.79 -43.20
C ARG A 71 -24.29 -29.66 -44.26
N PRO A 72 -23.27 -29.62 -45.18
CA PRO A 72 -21.96 -30.33 -45.27
C PRO A 72 -20.73 -29.49 -45.75
N ALA A 73 -19.56 -30.16 -45.89
CA ALA A 73 -18.49 -29.96 -46.90
C ALA A 73 -17.52 -28.74 -46.81
N ASP A 74 -16.21 -28.85 -47.12
CA ASP A 74 -15.43 -30.04 -47.55
C ASP A 74 -13.89 -29.94 -47.27
N ASN A 75 -13.29 -31.12 -47.03
CA ASN A 75 -11.93 -31.62 -47.37
C ASN A 75 -10.63 -30.77 -47.16
N GLN A 76 -9.70 -31.19 -46.26
CA GLN A 76 -8.45 -31.97 -46.53
C GLN A 76 -7.19 -31.09 -46.77
N HIS A 77 -5.91 -31.49 -46.61
CA HIS A 77 -5.21 -32.79 -46.39
C HIS A 77 -3.89 -32.59 -45.57
N VAL A 78 -3.35 -33.67 -44.94
CA VAL A 78 -1.91 -34.09 -44.75
C VAL A 78 -0.79 -33.01 -44.69
N GLU A 79 0.09 -32.85 -43.68
CA GLU A 79 0.93 -33.75 -42.84
C GLU A 79 2.40 -33.97 -43.35
N ALA A 80 3.37 -33.97 -42.41
CA ALA A 80 4.80 -34.39 -42.48
C ALA A 80 5.95 -33.47 -43.05
N ASP A 81 6.87 -33.10 -42.12
CA ASP A 81 8.34 -33.31 -42.10
C ASP A 81 9.44 -32.47 -42.84
N TYR A 82 10.31 -31.88 -42.00
CA TYR A 82 11.80 -31.87 -41.96
C TYR A 82 12.73 -31.15 -42.99
N SER A 83 13.35 -30.06 -42.49
CA SER A 83 14.83 -29.85 -42.37
C SER A 83 15.73 -29.36 -43.54
N SER A 84 16.34 -28.17 -43.31
CA SER A 84 17.68 -27.68 -43.79
C SER A 84 17.81 -27.34 -45.30
N THR A 85 18.76 -26.53 -45.81
CA THR A 85 20.02 -25.91 -45.29
C THR A 85 20.17 -24.38 -45.63
N GLN A 86 21.33 -23.79 -45.27
CA GLN A 86 21.68 -22.35 -45.26
C GLN A 86 21.85 -21.61 -46.62
N ARG A 87 21.67 -20.27 -46.53
CA ARG A 87 22.57 -19.16 -46.95
C ARG A 87 22.21 -18.25 -48.15
N GLU A 88 22.70 -17.00 -48.02
CA GLU A 88 22.68 -15.84 -48.95
C GLU A 88 21.26 -15.24 -49.24
N GLU A 89 21.03 -13.92 -49.36
CA GLU A 89 21.95 -12.76 -49.46
C GLU A 89 21.37 -11.40 -48.93
N ALA A 90 22.26 -10.46 -48.54
CA ALA A 90 22.22 -8.97 -48.53
C ALA A 90 21.07 -8.05 -47.98
N ALA A 91 21.52 -6.97 -47.29
CA ALA A 91 21.01 -5.57 -47.10
C ALA A 91 19.51 -5.27 -46.75
N ARG A 92 19.08 -4.27 -45.94
CA ARG A 92 19.55 -2.93 -45.45
C ARG A 92 19.41 -1.69 -46.38
N SER A 93 18.27 -0.99 -46.27
CA SER A 93 18.08 0.49 -46.25
C SER A 93 16.61 0.78 -45.84
N VAL A 94 16.26 1.65 -44.87
CA VAL A 94 16.36 3.13 -44.76
C VAL A 94 15.31 3.87 -45.62
N SER A 95 14.65 4.87 -45.00
CA SER A 95 13.57 5.71 -45.55
C SER A 95 14.01 6.53 -46.78
N PRO A 96 13.04 7.07 -47.55
CA PRO A 96 13.01 8.53 -47.66
C PRO A 96 11.59 9.16 -47.66
N ASP A 97 11.58 10.48 -47.82
CA ASP A 97 10.46 11.42 -47.77
C ASP A 97 9.44 11.39 -48.93
N SER A 98 8.28 11.97 -48.63
CA SER A 98 7.52 13.00 -49.38
C SER A 98 7.54 13.10 -50.92
N ALA A 99 6.37 13.49 -51.43
CA ALA A 99 6.06 14.22 -52.68
C ALA A 99 5.31 13.45 -53.79
N LEU A 100 4.43 14.19 -54.47
CA LEU A 100 3.47 13.76 -55.48
C LEU A 100 4.14 13.46 -56.83
N VAL A 101 3.61 12.46 -57.55
CA VAL A 101 3.35 12.51 -59.00
C VAL A 101 2.01 11.81 -59.28
N GLY A 102 1.26 12.25 -60.29
CA GLY A 102 0.03 11.57 -60.74
C GLY A 102 -0.17 11.69 -62.26
N ILE A 103 -0.92 10.73 -62.82
CA ILE A 103 -1.42 10.58 -64.21
C ILE A 103 -2.59 9.57 -64.10
N GLY A 104 -3.74 9.68 -64.77
CA GLY A 104 -4.29 10.75 -65.65
C GLY A 104 -5.60 10.26 -66.33
N HIS A 105 -6.32 11.17 -67.02
CA HIS A 105 -7.51 10.92 -67.88
C HIS A 105 -8.80 10.40 -67.18
N ASP A 106 -10.04 10.75 -67.57
CA ASP A 106 -10.58 11.65 -68.63
C ASP A 106 -11.95 12.23 -68.20
N GLY A 107 -12.42 13.32 -68.84
CA GLY A 107 -13.83 13.78 -68.78
C GLY A 107 -14.08 15.29 -68.90
N ASP A 108 -14.71 15.73 -69.99
CA ASP A 108 -15.03 17.16 -70.28
C ASP A 108 -16.28 17.71 -69.58
N GLN A 109 -16.30 19.02 -69.24
CA GLN A 109 -17.19 20.00 -69.90
C GLN A 109 -17.00 21.48 -69.46
N ASP A 110 -16.35 22.25 -70.35
CA ASP A 110 -16.74 23.57 -70.88
C ASP A 110 -16.83 24.89 -70.03
N ARG A 111 -16.30 25.98 -70.65
CA ARG A 111 -16.40 27.44 -70.35
C ARG A 111 -15.79 27.99 -69.03
N GLY A 112 -14.95 29.04 -69.05
CA GLY A 112 -14.29 29.73 -70.19
C GLY A 112 -13.71 31.12 -69.82
N GLU A 113 -12.56 31.48 -70.41
CA GLU A 113 -11.88 32.81 -70.41
C GLU A 113 -11.43 33.35 -69.02
N GLY A 114 -10.23 33.93 -68.77
CA GLY A 114 -9.00 34.20 -69.54
C GLY A 114 -8.05 35.09 -68.68
N SER A 115 -6.79 35.39 -69.01
CA SER A 115 -5.89 34.92 -70.09
C SER A 115 -4.42 35.36 -69.84
N GLN A 116 -3.45 34.57 -70.31
CA GLN A 116 -2.01 34.89 -70.53
C GLN A 116 -1.05 35.15 -69.33
N SER A 117 0.26 34.96 -69.59
CA SER A 117 1.36 34.77 -68.62
C SER A 117 2.74 35.23 -69.19
N PRO A 118 3.91 34.73 -68.72
CA PRO A 118 4.90 35.34 -67.82
C PRO A 118 6.19 35.77 -68.60
N PRO A 119 7.48 35.63 -68.16
CA PRO A 119 8.11 35.52 -66.82
C PRO A 119 9.34 36.47 -66.62
N SER A 120 10.03 36.39 -65.47
CA SER A 120 11.51 36.13 -65.40
C SER A 120 12.09 36.22 -63.97
N ASN A 121 13.31 35.71 -63.79
CA ASN A 121 13.98 35.52 -62.49
C ASN A 121 14.71 36.77 -61.99
N SER A 122 14.91 36.87 -60.67
CA SER A 122 16.25 37.08 -60.10
C SER A 122 16.34 36.65 -58.63
N GLN A 123 17.54 36.25 -58.21
CA GLN A 123 17.89 36.03 -56.80
C GLN A 123 18.12 37.39 -56.13
N TYR A 124 18.04 37.47 -54.79
CA TYR A 124 19.19 37.91 -53.97
C TYR A 124 18.95 37.66 -52.47
N GLN A 125 20.06 37.57 -51.74
CA GLN A 125 20.17 37.28 -50.30
C GLN A 125 20.64 38.56 -49.60
N TYR A 126 20.02 38.99 -48.49
CA TYR A 126 20.44 40.19 -47.77
C TYR A 126 20.43 40.09 -46.24
N GLN A 127 21.17 41.01 -45.62
CA GLN A 127 21.51 41.08 -44.20
C GLN A 127 20.49 41.91 -43.37
N SER A 128 20.77 42.02 -42.08
CA SER A 128 19.90 42.53 -41.00
C SER A 128 20.04 44.02 -40.67
N VAL A 129 19.07 44.57 -39.91
CA VAL A 129 19.06 45.89 -39.19
C VAL A 129 18.79 47.11 -40.12
N PRO A 130 18.09 48.21 -39.70
CA PRO A 130 17.58 48.62 -38.37
C PRO A 130 16.05 48.88 -38.26
N SER A 131 15.60 49.34 -37.08
CA SER A 131 14.25 49.88 -36.81
C SER A 131 14.26 51.43 -36.65
N PRO A 132 13.09 52.14 -36.76
CA PRO A 132 13.02 53.61 -36.77
C PRO A 132 13.07 54.29 -35.37
N PRO A 133 13.23 55.63 -35.30
CA PRO A 133 13.54 56.36 -34.06
C PRO A 133 12.34 57.03 -33.35
N LEU A 134 12.56 57.43 -32.09
CA LEU A 134 11.68 58.26 -31.26
C LEU A 134 12.51 59.14 -30.31
N ASN A 135 12.22 60.45 -30.23
CA ASN A 135 12.82 61.43 -29.30
C ASN A 135 12.11 62.80 -29.50
N PRO A 136 12.23 63.80 -28.59
CA PRO A 136 12.61 63.77 -27.17
C PRO A 136 11.55 64.42 -26.25
N GLU A 137 11.74 64.34 -24.92
CA GLU A 137 11.85 65.49 -23.98
C GLU A 137 11.66 65.06 -22.51
N GLN A 138 12.71 65.18 -21.69
CA GLN A 138 12.62 65.27 -20.22
C GLN A 138 13.89 65.94 -19.66
N PRO A 139 13.81 66.94 -18.75
CA PRO A 139 14.98 67.69 -18.30
C PRO A 139 15.62 67.20 -16.99
N GLN A 140 16.94 67.04 -17.04
CA GLN A 140 17.95 67.39 -16.02
C GLN A 140 17.94 66.77 -14.62
N SER A 141 19.03 66.05 -14.32
CA SER A 141 19.56 65.74 -12.99
C SER A 141 20.74 66.65 -12.60
N PRO A 142 20.99 66.90 -11.30
CA PRO A 142 22.33 67.23 -10.79
C PRO A 142 23.11 65.96 -10.35
N ASN A 143 24.44 66.02 -10.38
CA ASN A 143 25.39 64.97 -9.96
C ASN A 143 26.13 65.37 -8.67
N GLU A 144 27.08 64.51 -8.24
CA GLU A 144 28.11 64.68 -7.17
C GLU A 144 27.82 64.01 -5.80
N ALA A 145 28.79 63.42 -5.08
CA ALA A 145 30.12 62.91 -5.50
C ALA A 145 30.70 61.85 -4.52
N ASN A 146 31.17 60.74 -5.08
CA ASN A 146 32.42 59.97 -4.86
C ASN A 146 33.14 59.83 -3.46
N ILE A 147 33.83 58.68 -3.30
CA ILE A 147 34.92 58.33 -2.35
C ILE A 147 34.57 57.75 -0.96
N GLY A 148 35.03 56.51 -0.73
CA GLY A 148 35.16 55.82 0.57
C GLY A 148 35.81 54.43 0.38
N ILE A 149 36.81 54.06 1.17
CA ILE A 149 37.70 52.89 0.89
C ILE A 149 37.58 51.79 1.97
N TYR A 150 37.77 50.53 1.55
CA TYR A 150 37.79 49.28 2.35
C TYR A 150 38.69 49.33 3.61
N PRO A 151 38.41 48.45 4.59
CA PRO A 151 39.22 47.22 4.67
C PRO A 151 38.41 45.91 4.72
N THR A 152 39.02 44.82 4.27
CA THR A 152 38.48 43.45 4.27
C THR A 152 39.10 42.58 5.38
N TYR A 153 38.34 41.66 5.99
CA TYR A 153 38.66 40.21 6.19
C TYR A 153 37.62 39.52 7.13
N PRO A 154 37.52 38.17 7.22
CA PRO A 154 36.22 37.53 6.97
C PRO A 154 35.69 36.58 8.07
N ALA A 155 34.39 36.24 7.97
CA ALA A 155 33.82 35.00 8.52
C ALA A 155 32.65 34.49 7.64
N THR A 156 32.70 33.20 7.30
CA THR A 156 31.65 32.39 6.62
C THR A 156 30.30 32.41 7.35
N PHE A 157 29.14 32.37 6.68
CA PHE A 157 28.58 31.20 5.97
C PHE A 157 27.85 31.57 4.65
N PRO A 158 27.64 30.62 3.71
CA PRO A 158 27.19 30.95 2.36
C PRO A 158 25.66 30.84 2.18
N GLY A 159 25.09 31.83 1.49
CA GLY A 159 23.85 31.64 0.72
C GLY A 159 24.18 31.09 -0.68
N GLY A 160 23.29 30.30 -1.27
CA GLY A 160 23.51 29.67 -2.57
C GLY A 160 22.21 29.28 -3.27
N PHE A 161 21.50 30.26 -3.82
CA PHE A 161 20.36 29.99 -4.70
C PHE A 161 20.82 29.29 -5.98
N HIS A 162 20.20 28.15 -6.29
CA HIS A 162 20.22 27.59 -7.65
C HIS A 162 18.80 27.55 -8.21
N SER A 163 18.50 28.50 -9.09
CA SER A 163 17.34 28.41 -9.97
C SER A 163 17.51 27.20 -10.90
N TYR A 164 16.55 26.27 -10.87
CA TYR A 164 16.40 25.25 -11.89
C TYR A 164 15.09 25.47 -12.65
N SER A 165 15.18 26.28 -13.71
CA SER A 165 14.22 26.17 -14.81
C SER A 165 14.37 24.76 -15.42
N PRO A 166 13.29 23.97 -15.59
CA PRO A 166 13.42 22.67 -16.22
C PRO A 166 13.82 22.83 -17.70
N PRO A 167 14.80 22.06 -18.21
CA PRO A 167 15.07 22.02 -19.63
C PRO A 167 13.90 21.35 -20.38
N PRO A 168 13.66 21.68 -21.66
CA PRO A 168 12.56 21.10 -22.43
C PRO A 168 12.76 19.58 -22.60
N MET A 169 11.72 18.79 -22.34
CA MET A 169 11.76 17.35 -22.55
C MET A 169 11.85 17.01 -24.03
N ALA A 170 13.00 16.49 -24.46
CA ALA A 170 13.12 15.84 -25.76
C ALA A 170 12.33 14.53 -25.77
N MET A 171 11.44 14.36 -26.74
CA MET A 171 10.68 13.11 -26.92
C MET A 171 11.61 11.97 -27.33
N TYR A 172 11.52 10.84 -26.64
CA TYR A 172 11.90 9.53 -27.16
C TYR A 172 10.80 8.51 -26.82
N PRO A 173 10.40 7.62 -27.75
CA PRO A 173 9.24 6.75 -27.57
C PRO A 173 9.54 5.54 -26.68
N GLY A 174 8.66 5.29 -25.70
CA GLY A 174 8.72 4.12 -24.82
C GLY A 174 7.60 3.12 -25.09
N SER A 175 7.94 1.90 -25.51
CA SER A 175 7.04 0.73 -25.62
C SER A 175 7.86 -0.57 -25.66
N PRO A 176 7.27 -1.73 -25.34
CA PRO A 176 7.80 -2.53 -24.22
C PRO A 176 8.75 -3.66 -24.60
N ILE A 177 9.57 -4.09 -23.62
CA ILE A 177 10.44 -5.26 -23.73
C ILE A 177 10.13 -6.26 -22.61
N ALA A 178 9.87 -7.50 -23.00
CA ALA A 178 9.59 -8.64 -22.11
C ALA A 178 10.88 -9.17 -21.42
N PRO A 179 10.78 -9.88 -20.28
CA PRO A 179 11.94 -10.41 -19.56
C PRO A 179 12.75 -11.39 -20.43
N GLN A 180 14.03 -11.08 -20.64
CA GLN A 180 14.97 -11.91 -21.39
C GLN A 180 15.42 -13.14 -20.58
N VAL A 181 15.42 -14.31 -21.23
CA VAL A 181 15.94 -15.55 -20.65
C VAL A 181 17.47 -15.54 -20.75
N ILE A 182 18.15 -15.49 -19.60
CA ILE A 182 19.62 -15.59 -19.57
C ILE A 182 20.02 -17.06 -19.73
N ASN A 183 20.55 -17.39 -20.91
CA ASN A 183 21.07 -18.70 -21.25
C ASN A 183 22.54 -18.83 -20.79
N PHE A 184 22.87 -19.86 -19.99
CA PHE A 184 24.21 -20.06 -19.44
C PHE A 184 25.00 -21.12 -20.21
N GLN A 185 25.81 -20.69 -21.16
CA GLN A 185 26.74 -21.58 -21.87
C GLN A 185 28.02 -20.83 -22.28
N GLY A 186 29.18 -21.35 -21.86
CA GLY A 186 30.49 -20.93 -22.38
C GLY A 186 31.26 -19.84 -21.60
N TRP A 187 31.73 -20.17 -20.39
CA TRP A 187 32.99 -19.61 -19.87
C TRP A 187 33.86 -20.76 -19.36
N GLY A 188 35.13 -20.77 -19.77
CA GLY A 188 36.15 -21.72 -19.34
C GLY A 188 37.51 -21.02 -19.28
N GLN A 189 38.47 -21.66 -18.62
CA GLN A 189 39.80 -21.13 -18.27
C GLN A 189 39.81 -20.00 -17.21
N ALA A 190 40.19 -20.39 -15.99
CA ALA A 190 40.98 -19.58 -15.06
C ALA A 190 41.92 -20.55 -14.29
N TYR A 191 43.10 -20.09 -13.88
CA TYR A 191 44.17 -20.94 -13.34
C TYR A 191 44.14 -21.10 -11.82
N ASP A 192 44.84 -22.12 -11.31
CA ASP A 192 45.12 -22.33 -9.89
C ASP A 192 45.88 -21.17 -9.24
N ALA A 193 45.52 -20.87 -7.99
CA ALA A 193 46.41 -20.22 -7.03
C ALA A 193 46.01 -20.62 -5.59
N GLN A 194 46.89 -21.33 -4.89
CA GLN A 194 46.75 -21.60 -3.45
C GLN A 194 47.66 -20.70 -2.61
N SER A 195 47.23 -20.48 -1.36
CA SER A 195 48.01 -19.98 -0.22
C SER A 195 48.46 -18.51 -0.21
N LEU A 196 48.21 -17.87 0.94
CA LEU A 196 49.18 -17.00 1.61
C LEU A 196 48.80 -16.82 3.09
N MET A 197 49.56 -17.47 3.98
CA MET A 197 49.71 -17.10 5.38
C MET A 197 51.20 -17.23 5.72
N SER A 198 51.74 -16.27 6.47
CA SER A 198 53.17 -15.95 6.45
C SER A 198 53.85 -16.00 7.81
N SER A 199 55.06 -16.57 7.86
CA SER A 199 56.10 -16.32 8.87
C SER A 199 57.48 -16.78 8.34
N PRO A 200 58.61 -16.32 8.93
CA PRO A 200 59.76 -15.92 8.10
C PRO A 200 60.81 -17.01 7.84
N GLN A 201 61.67 -16.72 6.85
CA GLN A 201 62.87 -17.49 6.52
C GLN A 201 64.13 -16.86 7.13
N THR A 202 65.11 -17.70 7.49
CA THR A 202 66.54 -17.46 7.21
C THR A 202 67.22 -18.77 6.78
N PRO A 203 68.32 -18.76 6.00
CA PRO A 203 68.71 -19.89 5.14
C PRO A 203 70.02 -20.59 5.54
N PHE A 204 70.28 -21.76 4.95
CA PHE A 204 71.54 -22.08 4.23
C PHE A 204 71.42 -23.41 3.43
N THR A 205 72.39 -23.65 2.54
CA THR A 205 72.48 -24.77 1.56
C THR A 205 73.89 -25.39 1.60
N PRO A 206 74.28 -26.35 0.73
CA PRO A 206 73.71 -27.69 0.48
C PRO A 206 74.80 -28.80 0.61
N PHE A 207 74.46 -30.07 0.30
CA PHE A 207 75.23 -31.12 -0.42
C PHE A 207 74.91 -32.54 0.07
N GLY A 208 74.86 -33.54 -0.84
CA GLY A 208 74.83 -34.97 -0.48
C GLY A 208 73.79 -35.85 -1.19
N GLN A 209 74.10 -36.31 -2.42
CA GLN A 209 73.67 -37.62 -2.96
C GLN A 209 74.93 -38.53 -3.00
N PRO A 210 74.87 -39.87 -3.25
CA PRO A 210 73.76 -40.74 -3.72
C PRO A 210 73.59 -41.97 -2.76
N PRO A 211 73.11 -43.18 -3.13
CA PRO A 211 72.45 -43.65 -4.37
C PRO A 211 71.12 -44.41 -4.18
N PHE A 212 70.55 -44.85 -5.30
CA PHE A 212 69.35 -45.70 -5.38
C PHE A 212 69.62 -47.16 -4.95
N GLY A 213 68.58 -47.83 -4.45
CA GLY A 213 68.49 -49.29 -4.37
C GLY A 213 67.09 -49.78 -4.74
N GLN A 214 66.98 -50.60 -5.78
CA GLN A 214 65.73 -51.29 -6.14
C GLN A 214 65.62 -52.61 -5.36
N PRO A 215 64.45 -52.97 -4.79
CA PRO A 215 64.16 -54.34 -4.41
C PRO A 215 63.99 -55.23 -5.66
N VAL A 216 64.62 -56.40 -5.66
CA VAL A 216 64.57 -57.38 -6.75
C VAL A 216 63.30 -58.24 -6.67
N TYR A 217 62.76 -58.62 -7.83
CA TYR A 217 61.66 -59.58 -7.90
C TYR A 217 62.14 -61.00 -7.55
N GLY A 218 61.59 -61.58 -6.48
CA GLY A 218 61.54 -63.03 -6.27
C GLY A 218 62.63 -63.65 -5.41
N GLN A 219 62.31 -63.90 -4.13
CA GLN A 219 62.80 -65.09 -3.42
C GLN A 219 61.75 -65.55 -2.39
N THR A 220 61.51 -66.86 -2.33
CA THR A 220 60.49 -67.46 -1.47
C THR A 220 61.05 -67.85 -0.10
N GLY A 221 60.54 -67.24 0.97
CA GLY A 221 60.89 -67.65 2.34
C GLY A 221 60.24 -66.80 3.42
N TYR A 222 59.67 -67.47 4.44
CA TYR A 222 59.22 -66.90 5.71
C TYR A 222 58.10 -65.85 5.69
N GLY A 223 56.85 -66.35 5.66
CA GLY A 223 55.81 -65.85 6.57
C GLY A 223 55.25 -64.45 6.30
N GLU A 224 54.60 -64.26 5.15
CA GLU A 224 53.63 -63.16 5.02
C GLU A 224 52.56 -63.29 6.13
N PRO A 225 52.27 -62.22 6.91
CA PRO A 225 51.08 -62.21 7.76
C PRO A 225 49.85 -62.20 6.84
N PRO A 226 48.82 -63.02 7.10
CA PRO A 226 47.61 -63.01 6.28
C PRO A 226 46.94 -61.63 6.34
N TYR A 227 46.34 -61.21 5.22
CA TYR A 227 45.64 -59.93 5.00
C TYR A 227 44.36 -59.71 5.86
N GLY A 228 44.35 -60.19 7.11
CA GLY A 228 43.29 -60.03 8.10
C GLY A 228 43.80 -59.72 9.51
N GLN A 229 45.11 -59.52 9.73
CA GLN A 229 45.63 -58.93 10.98
C GLN A 229 45.76 -57.40 10.82
N PRO A 230 45.42 -56.60 11.86
CA PRO A 230 45.64 -55.16 11.82
C PRO A 230 47.14 -54.84 11.86
N PRO A 231 47.60 -53.74 11.24
CA PRO A 231 48.99 -53.31 11.34
C PRO A 231 49.36 -53.01 12.80
N PHE A 232 50.52 -53.53 13.24
CA PHE A 232 50.96 -53.49 14.64
C PHE A 232 51.19 -52.08 15.22
N GLU A 233 51.19 -51.04 14.38
CA GLU A 233 51.46 -49.64 14.76
C GLU A 233 50.19 -48.84 15.12
N CYS A 234 48.99 -49.39 14.92
CA CYS A 234 47.71 -48.68 15.14
C CYS A 234 47.17 -48.74 16.58
N ALA A 235 48.02 -48.53 17.59
CA ALA A 235 47.58 -48.44 18.99
C ALA A 235 46.86 -47.11 19.28
N ALA A 236 45.66 -47.16 19.85
CA ALA A 236 44.87 -45.98 20.17
C ALA A 236 45.48 -45.14 21.31
N ARG A 237 45.88 -43.90 21.00
CA ARG A 237 46.52 -42.97 21.96
C ARG A 237 45.58 -42.48 23.07
N SER A 238 44.27 -42.61 22.91
CA SER A 238 43.25 -42.22 23.89
C SER A 238 41.98 -43.06 23.73
N GLY A 239 41.14 -43.07 24.77
CA GLY A 239 39.87 -43.80 24.76
C GLY A 239 38.78 -43.13 23.91
N PRO A 240 37.66 -43.83 23.63
CA PRO A 240 36.55 -43.32 22.83
C PRO A 240 35.73 -42.23 23.53
N TYR A 241 35.95 -42.02 24.83
CA TYR A 241 35.38 -40.92 25.61
C TYR A 241 36.26 -39.67 25.51
N ARG A 242 35.66 -38.55 25.14
CA ARG A 242 36.30 -37.23 25.29
C ARG A 242 36.22 -36.77 26.74
N GLU A 243 37.11 -35.85 27.11
CA GLU A 243 37.05 -35.17 28.40
C GLU A 243 35.72 -34.45 28.61
N LYS A 244 35.26 -34.38 29.86
CA LYS A 244 33.94 -33.83 30.23
C LYS A 244 33.76 -32.36 29.83
N ILE A 245 34.83 -31.60 29.73
CA ILE A 245 34.84 -30.18 29.35
C ILE A 245 35.79 -30.01 28.16
N SER A 246 35.36 -30.49 26.98
CA SER A 246 36.07 -30.23 25.73
C SER A 246 35.47 -29.01 25.03
N TRP A 247 36.31 -28.14 24.48
CA TRP A 247 35.90 -26.88 23.83
C TRP A 247 34.75 -27.07 22.82
N LEU A 248 34.83 -28.10 21.98
CA LEU A 248 33.81 -28.47 20.99
C LEU A 248 32.49 -28.90 21.64
N GLY A 249 32.50 -29.59 22.79
CA GLY A 249 31.28 -29.91 23.54
C GLY A 249 30.63 -28.66 24.12
N THR A 250 31.44 -27.74 24.65
CA THR A 250 30.99 -26.45 25.17
C THR A 250 30.36 -25.57 24.08
N THR A 251 31.00 -25.45 22.90
CA THR A 251 30.45 -24.64 21.81
C THR A 251 29.16 -25.25 21.22
N LEU A 252 29.07 -26.57 21.05
CA LEU A 252 27.82 -27.23 20.64
C LEU A 252 26.67 -27.00 21.63
N TRP A 253 26.95 -26.97 22.94
CA TRP A 253 25.93 -26.68 23.94
C TRP A 253 25.42 -25.24 23.87
N PHE A 254 26.32 -24.26 23.75
CA PHE A 254 25.93 -22.85 23.52
C PHE A 254 25.16 -22.66 22.22
N LEU A 255 25.58 -23.27 21.11
CA LEU A 255 24.85 -23.25 19.84
C LEU A 255 23.46 -23.88 19.95
N SER A 256 23.31 -24.96 20.73
CA SER A 256 22.03 -25.63 20.94
C SER A 256 21.06 -24.77 21.76
N ILE A 257 21.55 -24.09 22.81
CA ILE A 257 20.77 -23.12 23.57
C ILE A 257 20.36 -21.95 22.67
N PHE A 258 21.31 -21.35 21.95
CA PHE A 258 21.07 -20.23 21.05
C PHE A 258 20.01 -20.56 19.99
N SER A 259 20.15 -21.69 19.29
CA SER A 259 19.19 -22.07 18.24
C SER A 259 17.81 -22.41 18.82
N THR A 260 17.73 -23.05 20.00
CA THR A 260 16.45 -23.35 20.66
C THR A 260 15.72 -22.07 21.13
N ILE A 261 16.43 -21.13 21.75
CA ILE A 261 15.84 -19.84 22.15
C ILE A 261 15.46 -19.02 20.93
N GLY A 262 16.35 -18.91 19.93
CA GLY A 262 16.11 -18.16 18.70
C GLY A 262 14.91 -18.68 17.90
N SER A 263 14.81 -20.00 17.69
CA SER A 263 13.66 -20.61 17.02
C SER A 263 12.36 -20.51 17.83
N GLY A 264 12.44 -20.56 19.16
CA GLY A 264 11.29 -20.28 20.04
C GLY A 264 10.78 -18.84 19.93
N LEU A 265 11.69 -17.85 19.90
CA LEU A 265 11.35 -16.44 19.68
C LEU A 265 10.76 -16.20 18.29
N TRP A 266 11.35 -16.78 17.23
CA TRP A 266 10.84 -16.69 15.85
C TRP A 266 9.42 -17.27 15.74
N LEU A 267 9.17 -18.42 16.34
CA LEU A 267 7.85 -19.03 16.39
C LEU A 267 6.85 -18.16 17.18
N GLY A 268 7.28 -17.56 18.29
CA GLY A 268 6.47 -16.60 19.06
C GLY A 268 6.06 -15.37 18.25
N VAL A 269 7.00 -14.75 17.52
CA VAL A 269 6.72 -13.59 16.64
C VAL A 269 5.75 -13.98 15.51
N ALA A 270 5.93 -15.15 14.89
CA ALA A 270 5.04 -15.64 13.83
C ALA A 270 3.59 -15.89 14.30
N PHE A 271 3.39 -16.24 15.58
CA PHE A 271 2.07 -16.37 16.19
C PHE A 271 1.46 -15.02 16.63
N ILE A 272 2.25 -14.14 17.25
CA ILE A 272 1.78 -12.85 17.79
C ILE A 272 1.48 -11.84 16.67
N GLN A 273 2.24 -11.90 15.57
CA GLN A 273 2.19 -10.95 14.45
C GLN A 273 2.26 -9.47 14.88
N PRO A 274 3.32 -9.06 15.61
CA PRO A 274 3.44 -7.70 16.12
C PRO A 274 3.47 -6.67 14.99
N LYS A 275 2.66 -5.62 15.16
CA LYS A 275 2.82 -4.32 14.48
C LYS A 275 4.04 -3.61 15.08
N TRP A 276 4.96 -3.13 14.25
CA TRP A 276 6.13 -2.37 14.70
C TRP A 276 5.86 -0.86 14.75
N GLY A 277 4.90 -0.35 13.95
CA GLY A 277 4.52 1.06 13.95
C GLY A 277 5.74 1.98 13.81
N LYS A 278 5.83 2.99 14.68
CA LYS A 278 6.94 3.97 14.68
C LYS A 278 8.33 3.36 14.91
N THR A 279 8.49 2.14 15.44
CA THR A 279 9.84 1.60 15.71
C THR A 279 10.57 1.17 14.44
N VAL A 280 9.84 0.80 13.39
CA VAL A 280 10.37 0.46 12.06
C VAL A 280 9.80 1.43 11.03
N SER A 281 10.53 2.52 10.82
CA SER A 281 10.16 3.68 9.99
C SER A 281 11.41 4.21 9.29
N SER A 282 11.25 4.74 8.07
CA SER A 282 12.36 5.32 7.28
C SER A 282 12.80 6.71 7.75
N ALA A 283 11.92 7.47 8.40
CA ALA A 283 12.18 8.86 8.74
C ALA A 283 12.62 9.07 10.20
N GLN A 284 11.93 8.41 11.14
CA GLN A 284 12.04 8.70 12.58
C GLN A 284 12.10 7.42 13.44
N GLY A 285 12.18 6.24 12.82
CA GLY A 285 12.21 4.96 13.53
C GLY A 285 13.58 4.58 14.07
N ALA A 286 13.59 3.71 15.09
CA ALA A 286 14.82 3.17 15.66
C ALA A 286 15.58 2.24 14.69
N LEU A 287 14.88 1.65 13.72
CA LEU A 287 15.47 0.86 12.63
C LEU A 287 14.80 1.21 11.28
N PRO A 288 15.58 1.56 10.25
CA PRO A 288 15.07 1.62 8.88
C PRO A 288 14.55 0.24 8.42
N PRO A 289 13.49 0.17 7.58
CA PRO A 289 12.90 -1.10 7.16
C PRO A 289 13.88 -2.06 6.47
N SER A 290 14.82 -1.52 5.67
CA SER A 290 15.90 -2.29 5.03
C SER A 290 16.82 -2.94 6.06
N THR A 291 17.24 -2.18 7.09
CA THR A 291 18.05 -2.68 8.20
C THR A 291 17.31 -3.72 9.03
N ALA A 292 16.02 -3.53 9.30
CA ALA A 292 15.20 -4.49 10.04
C ALA A 292 15.00 -5.81 9.28
N SER A 293 14.79 -5.75 7.97
CA SER A 293 14.74 -6.92 7.09
C SER A 293 16.08 -7.65 7.02
N LEU A 294 17.19 -6.92 6.83
CA LEU A 294 18.54 -7.48 6.81
C LEU A 294 18.91 -8.15 8.15
N LEU A 295 18.58 -7.53 9.28
CA LEU A 295 18.85 -8.06 10.62
C LEU A 295 18.03 -9.33 10.91
N THR A 296 16.75 -9.35 10.54
CA THR A 296 15.91 -10.55 10.71
C THR A 296 16.37 -11.70 9.80
N ALA A 297 16.78 -11.43 8.56
CA ALA A 297 17.38 -12.42 7.68
C ALA A 297 18.72 -12.97 8.21
N LEU A 298 19.59 -12.09 8.73
CA LEU A 298 20.88 -12.47 9.32
C LEU A 298 20.70 -13.37 10.55
N ILE A 299 19.83 -12.99 11.49
CA ILE A 299 19.57 -13.80 12.70
C ILE A 299 18.91 -15.13 12.31
N ALA A 300 18.00 -15.14 11.33
CA ALA A 300 17.42 -16.38 10.83
C ALA A 300 18.47 -17.33 10.25
N LYS A 301 19.47 -16.82 9.51
CA LYS A 301 20.58 -17.63 8.99
C LYS A 301 21.51 -18.13 10.10
N LEU A 302 21.71 -17.36 11.17
CA LEU A 302 22.45 -17.80 12.36
C LEU A 302 21.70 -18.91 13.12
N ILE A 303 20.37 -18.83 13.23
CA ILE A 303 19.55 -19.90 13.83
C ILE A 303 19.58 -21.16 12.96
N GLU A 304 19.44 -21.04 11.64
CA GLU A 304 19.50 -22.14 10.68
C GLU A 304 20.86 -22.87 10.71
N THR A 305 21.97 -22.13 10.65
CA THR A 305 23.32 -22.72 10.63
C THR A 305 23.72 -23.33 11.97
N SER A 306 23.32 -22.72 13.10
CA SER A 306 23.52 -23.31 14.43
C SER A 306 22.66 -24.57 14.63
N PHE A 307 21.42 -24.58 14.12
CA PHE A 307 20.57 -25.78 14.10
C PHE A 307 21.23 -26.92 13.32
N VAL A 308 21.70 -26.68 12.09
CA VAL A 308 22.36 -27.69 11.26
C VAL A 308 23.58 -28.29 11.97
N ALA A 309 24.46 -27.47 12.55
CA ALA A 309 25.64 -27.95 13.28
C ALA A 309 25.28 -28.82 14.49
N VAL A 310 24.31 -28.38 15.30
CA VAL A 310 23.82 -29.07 16.51
C VAL A 310 23.09 -30.37 16.18
N PHE A 311 22.30 -30.38 15.11
CA PHE A 311 21.58 -31.56 14.62
C PHE A 311 22.54 -32.61 14.06
N VAL A 312 23.50 -32.20 13.21
CA VAL A 312 24.51 -33.09 12.63
C VAL A 312 25.37 -33.73 13.72
N ALA A 313 25.80 -32.97 14.74
CA ALA A 313 26.50 -33.51 15.89
C ALA A 313 25.63 -34.48 16.71
N SER A 314 24.34 -34.17 16.91
CA SER A 314 23.40 -35.05 17.61
C SER A 314 23.24 -36.40 16.88
N VAL A 315 23.06 -36.38 15.55
CA VAL A 315 22.96 -37.59 14.72
C VAL A 315 24.28 -38.38 14.76
N GLY A 316 25.43 -37.72 14.65
CA GLY A 316 26.75 -38.37 14.75
C GLY A 316 26.94 -39.12 16.08
N GLN A 317 26.51 -38.53 17.20
CA GLN A 317 26.55 -39.20 18.51
C GLN A 317 25.55 -40.36 18.63
N ILE A 318 24.33 -40.24 18.08
CA ILE A 318 23.33 -41.33 18.07
C ILE A 318 23.87 -42.53 17.28
N LEU A 319 24.39 -42.29 16.07
CA LEU A 319 25.00 -43.31 15.22
C LEU A 319 26.24 -43.91 15.88
N THR A 320 27.13 -43.09 16.45
CA THR A 320 28.32 -43.57 17.18
C THR A 320 27.93 -44.50 18.33
N LYS A 321 26.94 -44.14 19.16
CA LYS A 321 26.46 -45.01 20.24
C LYS A 321 25.87 -46.33 19.69
N LYS A 322 25.01 -46.24 18.66
CA LYS A 322 24.44 -47.41 17.96
C LYS A 322 25.51 -48.34 17.36
N ALA A 323 26.70 -47.82 17.05
CA ALA A 323 27.85 -48.60 16.58
C ALA A 323 28.67 -49.27 17.71
N PHE A 324 28.48 -48.91 18.98
CA PHE A 324 29.13 -49.55 20.14
C PHE A 324 28.21 -50.54 20.89
N ASP A 325 26.89 -50.31 20.90
CA ASP A 325 25.92 -51.16 21.60
C ASP A 325 25.89 -52.61 21.03
N VAL A 326 26.44 -53.59 21.75
CA VAL A 326 26.58 -54.99 21.27
C VAL A 326 25.23 -55.73 21.15
N GLY A 327 24.18 -55.25 21.82
CA GLY A 327 22.82 -55.76 21.66
C GLY A 327 22.10 -55.31 20.38
N ASN A 328 22.61 -54.27 19.70
CA ASN A 328 21.93 -53.63 18.57
C ASN A 328 22.32 -54.24 17.21
N ARG A 329 21.58 -53.86 16.16
CA ARG A 329 21.81 -54.35 14.79
C ARG A 329 23.03 -53.73 14.08
N GLY A 330 23.80 -52.86 14.74
CA GLY A 330 24.83 -52.04 14.11
C GLY A 330 24.27 -50.85 13.32
N VAL A 331 25.16 -50.13 12.62
CA VAL A 331 24.89 -48.98 11.76
C VAL A 331 25.18 -49.35 10.31
N THR A 332 24.26 -49.03 9.40
CA THR A 332 24.45 -49.28 7.96
C THR A 332 25.20 -48.14 7.27
N LEU A 333 25.81 -48.41 6.12
CA LEU A 333 26.49 -47.35 5.35
C LEU A 333 25.50 -46.31 4.80
N GLY A 334 24.26 -46.71 4.52
CA GLY A 334 23.16 -45.78 4.24
C GLY A 334 22.82 -44.87 5.43
N GLU A 335 22.95 -45.35 6.67
CA GLU A 335 22.72 -44.54 7.89
C GLU A 335 23.84 -43.53 8.13
N PHE A 336 25.11 -43.90 7.93
CA PHE A 336 26.22 -42.94 8.00
C PHE A 336 26.08 -41.78 7.00
N GLY A 337 25.48 -42.04 5.82
CA GLY A 337 25.21 -41.01 4.81
C GLY A 337 24.12 -39.99 5.17
N MET A 338 23.28 -40.26 6.17
CA MET A 338 22.09 -39.43 6.45
C MET A 338 22.41 -38.01 6.90
N LYS A 339 23.49 -37.81 7.67
CA LYS A 339 23.88 -36.47 8.13
C LYS A 339 24.29 -35.56 6.96
N ASN A 340 24.78 -36.15 5.88
CA ASN A 340 25.17 -35.42 4.67
C ASN A 340 23.94 -34.84 3.93
N TRP A 341 22.74 -35.39 4.13
CA TRP A 341 21.49 -34.81 3.61
C TRP A 341 21.10 -33.50 4.32
N VAL A 342 21.58 -33.27 5.55
CA VAL A 342 21.31 -32.03 6.29
C VAL A 342 22.40 -30.99 6.01
N VAL A 343 23.67 -31.41 5.90
CA VAL A 343 24.79 -30.54 5.50
C VAL A 343 24.68 -30.10 4.04
N SER A 344 24.25 -31.00 3.15
CA SER A 344 24.06 -30.71 1.72
C SER A 344 22.78 -31.38 1.21
N PRO A 345 21.63 -30.68 1.26
CA PRO A 345 20.33 -31.19 0.81
C PRO A 345 20.31 -31.77 -0.60
N GLY A 346 21.15 -31.27 -1.51
CA GLY A 346 21.30 -31.81 -2.86
C GLY A 346 21.69 -33.30 -2.90
N LEU A 347 22.43 -33.79 -1.90
CA LEU A 347 22.85 -35.19 -1.82
C LEU A 347 21.70 -36.17 -1.57
N MET A 348 20.56 -35.71 -1.04
CA MET A 348 19.35 -36.54 -0.90
C MET A 348 18.76 -36.90 -2.27
N PHE A 349 18.76 -35.94 -3.21
CA PHE A 349 18.22 -36.13 -4.56
C PHE A 349 19.16 -36.98 -5.44
N THR A 350 20.47 -36.71 -5.40
CA THR A 350 21.44 -37.45 -6.23
C THR A 350 21.62 -38.90 -5.76
N ASN A 351 21.59 -39.17 -4.45
CA ASN A 351 21.73 -40.51 -3.88
C ASN A 351 20.40 -41.18 -3.54
N ILE A 352 19.39 -41.02 -4.41
CA ILE A 352 18.03 -41.56 -4.21
C ILE A 352 17.99 -43.08 -3.89
N LYS A 353 18.99 -43.84 -4.32
CA LYS A 353 19.15 -45.28 -4.01
C LYS A 353 19.46 -45.54 -2.53
N ALA A 354 20.23 -44.68 -1.87
CA ALA A 354 20.47 -44.75 -0.42
C ALA A 354 19.26 -44.22 0.36
N TRP A 355 18.68 -43.09 -0.09
CA TRP A 355 17.49 -42.51 0.52
C TRP A 355 16.31 -43.48 0.57
N LYS A 356 15.97 -44.16 -0.53
CA LYS A 356 14.87 -45.15 -0.59
C LYS A 356 14.97 -46.30 0.43
N LYS A 357 16.17 -46.57 0.94
CA LYS A 357 16.45 -47.67 1.88
C LYS A 357 16.37 -47.24 3.35
N VAL A 358 16.81 -46.03 3.65
CA VAL A 358 17.01 -45.57 5.04
C VAL A 358 16.08 -44.41 5.44
N GLY A 359 15.52 -43.67 4.49
CA GLY A 359 14.65 -42.51 4.74
C GLY A 359 13.38 -42.83 5.54
N PHE A 360 12.85 -44.06 5.44
CA PHE A 360 11.69 -44.52 6.22
C PHE A 360 12.01 -45.07 7.63
N THR A 361 13.29 -45.06 8.05
CA THR A 361 13.64 -45.33 9.45
C THR A 361 13.25 -44.14 10.33
N PRO A 362 13.04 -44.31 11.66
CA PRO A 362 12.72 -43.18 12.55
C PRO A 362 13.76 -42.05 12.50
N LEU A 363 15.06 -42.41 12.45
CA LEU A 363 16.15 -41.46 12.27
C LEU A 363 16.15 -40.87 10.84
N GLY A 364 15.77 -41.65 9.82
CA GLY A 364 15.61 -41.20 8.43
C GLY A 364 14.57 -40.10 8.30
N ILE A 365 13.40 -40.29 8.92
CA ILE A 365 12.31 -39.30 8.96
C ILE A 365 12.76 -38.05 9.72
N LEU A 366 13.46 -38.20 10.84
CA LEU A 366 14.05 -37.08 11.60
C LEU A 366 15.03 -36.27 10.73
N CYS A 367 15.94 -36.94 10.00
CA CYS A 367 16.88 -36.26 9.10
C CYS A 367 16.17 -35.62 7.90
N MET A 368 15.13 -36.24 7.32
CA MET A 368 14.34 -35.61 6.25
C MET A 368 13.62 -34.35 6.74
N ALA A 369 13.05 -34.36 7.94
CA ALA A 369 12.45 -33.18 8.55
C ALA A 369 13.51 -32.09 8.81
N ALA A 370 14.70 -32.46 9.29
CA ALA A 370 15.81 -31.54 9.48
C ALA A 370 16.34 -30.95 8.16
N THR A 371 16.43 -31.73 7.10
CA THR A 371 16.76 -31.25 5.74
C THR A 371 15.70 -30.27 5.24
N LEU A 372 14.41 -30.56 5.42
CA LEU A 372 13.31 -29.67 5.02
C LEU A 372 13.36 -28.34 5.78
N VAL A 373 13.62 -28.39 7.09
CA VAL A 373 13.84 -27.19 7.91
C VAL A 373 15.08 -26.44 7.43
N ALA A 374 16.23 -27.10 7.25
CA ALA A 374 17.47 -26.45 6.82
C ALA A 374 17.36 -25.76 5.46
N VAL A 375 16.56 -26.28 4.53
CA VAL A 375 16.31 -25.67 3.21
C VAL A 375 15.35 -24.46 3.30
N LEU A 376 14.37 -24.49 4.21
CA LEU A 376 13.25 -23.53 4.21
C LEU A 376 13.16 -22.63 5.45
N TYR A 377 14.04 -22.74 6.45
CA TYR A 377 13.94 -21.96 7.69
C TYR A 377 14.10 -20.45 7.45
N THR A 378 15.10 -20.05 6.66
CA THR A 378 15.27 -18.64 6.27
C THR A 378 14.13 -18.12 5.41
N THR A 379 13.59 -18.94 4.48
CA THR A 379 12.37 -18.61 3.71
C THR A 379 11.15 -18.45 4.61
N ALA A 380 10.98 -19.33 5.60
CA ALA A 380 9.90 -19.28 6.58
C ALA A 380 10.01 -18.06 7.50
N SER A 381 11.22 -17.67 7.88
CA SER A 381 11.51 -16.43 8.61
C SER A 381 11.15 -15.20 7.78
N ASP A 382 11.57 -15.11 6.53
CA ASP A 382 11.17 -14.00 5.66
C ASP A 382 9.64 -13.95 5.48
N ALA A 383 9.00 -15.11 5.27
CA ALA A 383 7.57 -15.19 5.02
C ALA A 383 6.67 -14.85 6.23
N LEU A 384 7.18 -14.98 7.48
CA LEU A 384 6.35 -14.89 8.69
C LEU A 384 6.92 -14.03 9.85
N VAL A 385 8.21 -13.67 9.82
CA VAL A 385 8.89 -12.97 10.93
C VAL A 385 9.49 -11.64 10.49
N ALA A 386 10.00 -11.54 9.26
CA ALA A 386 10.49 -10.26 8.72
C ALA A 386 9.36 -9.20 8.66
N PRO A 387 9.64 -7.94 9.04
CA PRO A 387 8.62 -6.89 9.05
C PRO A 387 8.25 -6.48 7.62
N LYS A 388 6.96 -6.55 7.28
CA LYS A 388 6.44 -6.23 5.94
C LYS A 388 5.23 -5.29 6.05
N LEU A 389 5.06 -4.40 5.07
CA LEU A 389 3.87 -3.53 5.02
C LEU A 389 2.61 -4.37 4.88
N LYS A 390 1.67 -4.15 5.79
CA LYS A 390 0.40 -4.88 5.85
C LYS A 390 -0.70 -3.96 6.37
N TRP A 391 -1.87 -4.04 5.76
CA TRP A 391 -3.06 -3.35 6.23
C TRP A 391 -3.45 -3.84 7.64
N GLY A 392 -3.65 -2.89 8.56
CA GLY A 392 -4.33 -3.14 9.82
C GLY A 392 -5.81 -3.44 9.64
N LYS A 393 -6.50 -3.67 10.76
CA LYS A 393 -7.97 -3.60 10.80
C LYS A 393 -8.38 -2.11 10.86
N PRO A 394 -9.63 -1.78 10.49
CA PRO A 394 -10.20 -0.48 10.83
C PRO A 394 -10.20 -0.29 12.35
N GLU A 395 -9.64 0.83 12.80
CA GLU A 395 -9.49 1.21 14.20
C GLU A 395 -10.18 2.57 14.41
N LEU A 396 -11.20 2.62 15.27
CA LEU A 396 -11.88 3.88 15.63
C LEU A 396 -10.97 4.69 16.56
N ILE A 397 -10.74 5.95 16.20
CA ILE A 397 -9.85 6.89 16.89
C ILE A 397 -10.53 8.26 17.05
N VAL A 398 -10.09 9.01 18.05
CA VAL A 398 -10.43 10.44 18.20
C VAL A 398 -9.21 11.25 17.79
N MET A 399 -9.37 12.09 16.77
CA MET A 399 -8.31 12.95 16.24
C MET A 399 -8.50 14.40 16.69
N LYS A 400 -7.41 15.15 16.66
CA LYS A 400 -7.35 16.58 17.01
C LYS A 400 -7.15 17.41 15.75
N ASN A 401 -7.82 18.56 15.68
CA ASN A 401 -7.60 19.56 14.64
C ASN A 401 -7.52 20.97 15.28
N TYR A 402 -6.88 21.90 14.58
CA TYR A 402 -6.74 23.30 14.98
C TYR A 402 -7.43 24.20 13.95
N ALA A 403 -8.48 24.91 14.37
CA ALA A 403 -9.22 25.83 13.51
C ALA A 403 -8.85 27.30 13.82
N MET A 404 -8.62 28.09 12.79
CA MET A 404 -8.20 29.50 12.87
C MET A 404 -9.31 30.47 12.43
N SER A 405 -10.39 30.00 11.79
CA SER A 405 -11.56 30.81 11.48
C SER A 405 -12.83 29.97 11.34
N GLY A 406 -14.01 30.62 11.33
CA GLY A 406 -15.26 30.01 10.91
C GLY A 406 -15.37 29.84 9.39
N TYR A 407 -16.28 28.97 8.95
CA TYR A 407 -16.50 28.69 7.52
C TYR A 407 -16.84 29.97 6.73
N GLY A 408 -16.25 30.10 5.54
CA GLY A 408 -16.52 31.22 4.63
C GLY A 408 -15.89 32.56 5.02
N ASN A 409 -15.11 32.66 6.10
CA ASN A 409 -14.56 33.92 6.60
C ASN A 409 -13.54 34.55 5.61
N VAL A 410 -14.02 35.40 4.70
CA VAL A 410 -13.19 35.99 3.62
C VAL A 410 -11.98 36.75 4.16
N SER A 411 -12.09 37.41 5.31
CA SER A 411 -10.99 38.15 5.95
C SER A 411 -9.87 37.25 6.47
N PHE A 412 -10.14 35.97 6.77
CA PHE A 412 -9.10 34.98 7.04
C PHE A 412 -8.51 34.41 5.75
N VAL A 413 -9.35 34.07 4.77
CA VAL A 413 -8.89 33.50 3.48
C VAL A 413 -7.97 34.48 2.74
N LYS A 414 -8.32 35.77 2.68
CA LYS A 414 -7.46 36.84 2.14
C LYS A 414 -6.06 36.86 2.76
N ARG A 415 -5.98 36.85 4.11
CA ARG A 415 -4.72 36.86 4.87
C ARG A 415 -3.95 35.54 4.85
N SER A 416 -4.55 34.46 4.36
CA SER A 416 -3.90 33.15 4.19
C SER A 416 -3.21 33.01 2.83
N CYS A 417 -3.45 33.95 1.91
CA CYS A 417 -2.90 33.93 0.57
C CYS A 417 -1.46 34.49 0.55
N GLN A 418 -0.53 33.77 -0.06
CA GLN A 418 0.91 34.09 -0.03
C GLN A 418 1.33 34.91 -1.25
N LEU A 419 1.73 36.18 -1.03
CA LEU A 419 2.46 36.99 -1.99
C LEU A 419 3.82 37.40 -1.40
N PRO A 420 4.83 37.71 -2.25
CA PRO A 420 6.04 38.37 -1.77
C PRO A 420 5.71 39.77 -1.25
N ASP A 421 6.15 40.09 -0.03
CA ASP A 421 5.81 41.34 0.68
C ASP A 421 6.09 42.63 -0.13
N THR A 422 7.10 42.57 -1.02
CA THR A 422 7.56 43.69 -1.84
C THR A 422 6.86 43.85 -3.19
N LEU A 423 5.96 42.94 -3.58
CA LEU A 423 5.42 42.89 -4.95
C LEU A 423 4.38 43.99 -5.23
N LEU A 424 3.47 44.23 -4.28
CA LEU A 424 2.38 45.22 -4.40
C LEU A 424 2.34 46.19 -3.21
N ALA A 425 2.68 45.72 -2.01
CA ALA A 425 2.87 46.53 -0.79
C ALA A 425 1.70 47.47 -0.40
N ASP A 426 0.49 47.16 -0.85
CA ASP A 426 -0.74 47.95 -0.67
C ASP A 426 -1.84 47.17 0.07
N GLU A 427 -2.93 47.86 0.43
CA GLU A 427 -4.06 47.26 1.16
C GLU A 427 -4.86 46.24 0.32
N HIS A 428 -4.80 46.31 -1.02
CA HIS A 428 -5.51 45.41 -1.93
C HIS A 428 -4.66 44.24 -2.47
N SER A 429 -3.39 44.12 -2.04
CA SER A 429 -2.53 42.97 -2.31
C SER A 429 -3.17 41.61 -1.91
N PRO A 430 -3.76 41.44 -0.70
CA PRO A 430 -4.40 40.17 -0.32
C PRO A 430 -5.64 39.83 -1.16
N ASP A 431 -6.39 40.86 -1.58
CA ASP A 431 -7.57 40.73 -2.43
C ASP A 431 -7.18 40.28 -3.85
N SER A 432 -6.10 40.86 -4.38
CA SER A 432 -5.51 40.51 -5.66
C SER A 432 -4.98 39.07 -5.67
N CYS A 433 -4.33 38.63 -4.58
CA CYS A 433 -3.91 37.25 -4.38
C CYS A 433 -5.10 36.28 -4.39
N LEU A 434 -6.15 36.59 -3.61
CA LEU A 434 -7.34 35.77 -3.54
C LEU A 434 -8.06 35.68 -4.89
N ALA A 435 -8.12 36.78 -5.65
CA ALA A 435 -8.72 36.79 -6.97
C ALA A 435 -7.94 35.95 -7.99
N ALA A 436 -6.59 36.04 -8.00
CA ALA A 436 -5.75 35.19 -8.85
C ALA A 436 -5.91 33.70 -8.51
N SER A 437 -5.97 33.36 -7.22
CA SER A 437 -6.17 31.99 -6.75
C SER A 437 -7.56 31.44 -7.11
N LEU A 438 -8.63 32.16 -6.77
CA LEU A 438 -10.01 31.72 -7.05
C LEU A 438 -10.27 31.60 -8.55
N SER A 439 -9.77 32.52 -9.37
CA SER A 439 -9.97 32.45 -10.82
C SER A 439 -9.26 31.26 -11.46
N GLY A 440 -8.01 30.98 -11.07
CA GLY A 440 -7.26 29.79 -11.51
C GLY A 440 -8.00 28.49 -11.20
N PHE A 441 -8.36 28.26 -9.92
CA PHE A 441 -9.08 27.05 -9.53
C PHE A 441 -10.50 26.95 -10.11
N SER A 442 -11.20 28.07 -10.31
CA SER A 442 -12.56 28.06 -10.89
C SER A 442 -12.54 27.61 -12.35
N TYR A 443 -11.63 28.18 -13.16
CA TYR A 443 -11.50 27.77 -14.56
C TYR A 443 -10.94 26.35 -14.71
N HIS A 444 -10.05 25.91 -13.81
CA HIS A 444 -9.59 24.52 -13.76
C HIS A 444 -10.75 23.54 -13.52
N ASN A 445 -11.54 23.74 -12.45
CA ASN A 445 -12.63 22.82 -12.10
C ASN A 445 -13.75 22.83 -13.16
N PHE A 446 -14.06 24.00 -13.72
CA PHE A 446 -14.98 24.15 -14.85
C PHE A 446 -14.51 23.37 -16.09
N GLN A 447 -13.22 23.46 -16.46
CA GLN A 447 -12.67 22.71 -17.59
C GLN A 447 -12.64 21.20 -17.34
N ALA A 448 -12.25 20.75 -16.14
CA ALA A 448 -12.23 19.33 -15.76
C ALA A 448 -13.64 18.69 -15.76
N PHE A 449 -14.65 19.44 -15.30
CA PHE A 449 -16.04 18.99 -15.36
C PHE A 449 -16.54 18.92 -16.82
N LEU A 450 -16.27 19.94 -17.64
CA LEU A 450 -16.65 19.92 -19.06
C LEU A 450 -15.90 18.88 -19.89
N SER A 451 -14.63 18.56 -19.59
CA SER A 451 -13.89 17.48 -20.27
C SER A 451 -14.49 16.12 -19.94
N THR A 452 -14.87 15.89 -18.68
CA THR A 452 -15.57 14.66 -18.23
C THR A 452 -16.85 14.45 -19.04
N TRP A 453 -17.67 15.50 -19.22
CA TRP A 453 -18.86 15.44 -20.08
C TRP A 453 -18.54 15.27 -21.57
N SER A 454 -17.45 15.86 -22.07
CA SER A 454 -16.97 15.66 -23.44
C SER A 454 -16.59 14.20 -23.72
N GLU A 455 -16.03 13.49 -22.74
CA GLU A 455 -15.69 12.07 -22.85
C GLU A 455 -16.93 11.17 -22.92
N PHE A 456 -17.97 11.41 -22.11
CA PHE A 456 -19.28 10.74 -22.29
C PHE A 456 -19.84 11.00 -23.70
N GLY A 457 -19.80 12.26 -24.16
CA GLY A 457 -20.24 12.64 -25.50
C GLY A 457 -19.53 11.89 -26.63
N ARG A 458 -18.19 11.77 -26.54
CA ARG A 458 -17.31 11.09 -27.53
C ARG A 458 -17.43 9.58 -27.50
N ASN A 459 -17.41 8.96 -26.32
CA ASN A 459 -17.44 7.51 -26.16
C ASN A 459 -18.86 6.93 -26.39
N ASN A 460 -19.87 7.78 -26.59
CA ASN A 460 -21.30 7.43 -26.61
C ASN A 460 -21.81 6.71 -25.35
N THR A 461 -21.01 6.70 -24.28
CA THR A 461 -21.44 6.35 -22.94
C THR A 461 -22.38 7.44 -22.40
N LYS A 462 -23.07 7.11 -21.31
CA LYS A 462 -23.99 8.01 -20.61
C LYS A 462 -23.78 7.80 -19.10
N PRO A 463 -24.14 8.79 -18.26
CA PRO A 463 -24.43 8.55 -16.85
C PRO A 463 -25.43 7.38 -16.68
N GLU A 464 -25.37 6.66 -15.56
CA GLU A 464 -26.22 5.48 -15.32
C GLU A 464 -27.66 5.86 -14.96
N GLY A 465 -28.39 6.43 -15.91
CA GLY A 465 -29.78 6.88 -15.76
C GLY A 465 -29.95 8.40 -15.89
N ARG A 466 -31.10 8.91 -15.44
CA ARG A 466 -31.42 10.36 -15.47
C ARG A 466 -31.16 11.07 -14.13
N TYR A 467 -31.03 10.31 -13.03
CA TYR A 467 -30.95 10.83 -11.66
C TYR A 467 -29.64 11.54 -11.35
N MET A 468 -29.70 12.56 -10.48
CA MET A 468 -28.54 13.38 -10.07
C MET A 468 -27.43 12.55 -9.40
N SER A 469 -27.80 11.55 -8.58
CA SER A 469 -26.88 10.64 -7.89
C SER A 469 -25.88 9.93 -8.82
N ASN A 470 -26.27 9.71 -10.08
CA ASN A 470 -25.53 8.89 -11.04
C ASN A 470 -24.81 9.76 -12.10
N ARG A 471 -24.85 11.09 -11.95
CA ARG A 471 -24.07 12.05 -12.74
C ARG A 471 -22.61 12.10 -12.27
N PRO A 472 -21.64 12.42 -13.14
CA PRO A 472 -20.26 12.60 -12.72
C PRO A 472 -20.15 13.65 -11.59
N PRO A 473 -19.35 13.39 -10.55
CA PRO A 473 -19.09 14.37 -9.51
C PRO A 473 -18.20 15.52 -10.03
N VAL A 474 -18.22 16.66 -9.32
CA VAL A 474 -17.23 17.72 -9.54
C VAL A 474 -15.91 17.32 -8.91
N THR A 475 -14.83 17.39 -9.70
CA THR A 475 -13.45 17.19 -9.25
C THR A 475 -12.73 18.53 -9.10
N ALA A 476 -11.92 18.64 -8.06
CA ALA A 476 -11.11 19.80 -7.70
C ALA A 476 -9.72 19.37 -7.19
N THR A 477 -8.86 20.34 -6.91
CA THR A 477 -7.56 20.13 -6.26
C THR A 477 -7.48 20.88 -4.93
N LEU A 478 -6.67 20.36 -4.02
CA LEU A 478 -6.27 20.98 -2.75
C LEU A 478 -4.75 20.83 -2.62
N TYR A 479 -4.06 21.93 -2.30
CA TYR A 479 -2.58 22.00 -2.23
C TYR A 479 -1.85 21.44 -3.47
N ASP A 480 -2.48 21.53 -4.64
CA ASP A 480 -2.07 21.04 -5.97
C ASP A 480 -1.79 19.52 -6.09
N ASN A 481 -1.67 18.79 -4.98
CA ASN A 481 -1.33 17.37 -4.94
C ASN A 481 -2.41 16.45 -4.32
N VAL A 482 -3.48 17.02 -3.75
CA VAL A 482 -4.65 16.28 -3.26
C VAL A 482 -5.79 16.41 -4.27
N THR A 483 -6.24 15.30 -4.84
CA THR A 483 -7.48 15.26 -5.63
C THR A 483 -8.68 15.32 -4.70
N VAL A 484 -9.61 16.24 -4.95
CA VAL A 484 -10.85 16.42 -4.18
C VAL A 484 -12.03 16.06 -5.06
N THR A 485 -12.79 15.04 -4.68
CA THR A 485 -13.99 14.59 -5.39
C THR A 485 -15.23 14.94 -4.58
N GLY A 486 -16.09 15.80 -5.11
CA GLY A 486 -17.37 16.14 -4.51
C GLY A 486 -18.41 15.02 -4.66
N THR A 487 -19.60 15.22 -4.11
CA THR A 487 -20.73 14.29 -4.20
C THR A 487 -22.03 15.07 -4.27
N TRP A 488 -22.95 14.62 -5.13
CA TRP A 488 -24.28 15.22 -5.22
C TRP A 488 -25.15 14.74 -4.06
N ILE A 489 -25.76 15.68 -3.32
CA ILE A 489 -26.61 15.42 -2.14
C ILE A 489 -27.99 16.07 -2.32
N ASN A 490 -28.90 15.80 -1.39
CA ASN A 490 -30.31 16.20 -1.43
C ASN A 490 -30.98 15.79 -2.75
N THR A 491 -30.59 14.62 -3.27
CA THR A 491 -30.91 14.21 -4.66
C THR A 491 -32.42 13.99 -4.89
N GLU A 492 -33.18 13.78 -3.82
CA GLU A 492 -34.66 13.80 -3.80
C GLU A 492 -35.27 15.11 -4.34
N TYR A 493 -34.54 16.23 -4.25
CA TYR A 493 -35.01 17.54 -4.68
C TYR A 493 -34.54 17.95 -6.08
N SER A 494 -33.69 17.13 -6.71
CA SER A 494 -32.94 17.45 -7.93
C SER A 494 -33.54 16.94 -9.25
N ASP A 495 -34.69 16.26 -9.23
CA ASP A 495 -35.40 15.88 -10.45
C ASP A 495 -36.29 17.03 -10.98
N PRO A 496 -36.01 17.60 -12.18
CA PRO A 496 -36.81 18.67 -12.74
C PRO A 496 -38.23 18.23 -13.11
N MET A 497 -38.48 16.94 -13.38
CA MET A 497 -39.82 16.45 -13.71
C MET A 497 -40.76 16.57 -12.51
N THR A 498 -40.34 16.05 -11.35
CA THR A 498 -41.06 16.19 -10.07
C THR A 498 -41.28 17.66 -9.70
N ARG A 499 -40.32 18.54 -9.99
CA ARG A 499 -40.49 20.00 -9.77
C ARG A 499 -41.42 20.66 -10.78
N TYR A 500 -41.40 20.23 -12.04
CA TYR A 500 -42.34 20.70 -13.06
C TYR A 500 -43.78 20.27 -12.72
N GLU A 501 -43.98 19.07 -12.17
CA GLU A 501 -45.29 18.66 -11.65
C GLU A 501 -45.77 19.55 -10.49
N GLN A 502 -44.86 19.95 -9.58
CA GLN A 502 -45.17 20.82 -8.44
C GLN A 502 -45.46 22.28 -8.83
N TYR A 503 -44.58 22.90 -9.62
CA TYR A 503 -44.57 24.35 -9.88
C TYR A 503 -45.02 24.76 -11.29
N LYS A 504 -45.31 23.79 -12.19
CA LYS A 504 -45.65 24.00 -13.62
C LYS A 504 -44.61 24.81 -14.40
N ARG A 505 -43.35 24.70 -14.01
CA ARG A 505 -42.22 25.52 -14.43
C ARG A 505 -40.93 24.68 -14.39
N VAL A 506 -39.99 24.93 -15.30
CA VAL A 506 -38.70 24.24 -15.27
C VAL A 506 -37.87 24.77 -14.09
N VAL A 507 -37.52 23.87 -13.16
CA VAL A 507 -36.73 24.16 -11.96
C VAL A 507 -35.64 23.10 -11.84
N ASN A 508 -34.39 23.54 -11.76
CA ASN A 508 -33.21 22.69 -11.65
C ASN A 508 -32.49 23.01 -10.33
N ASN A 509 -32.39 22.04 -9.43
CA ASN A 509 -31.98 22.25 -8.04
C ASN A 509 -30.91 21.22 -7.66
N VAL A 510 -29.64 21.60 -7.71
CA VAL A 510 -28.51 20.69 -7.45
C VAL A 510 -27.79 21.08 -6.16
N THR A 511 -27.36 20.10 -5.37
CA THR A 511 -26.51 20.35 -4.20
C THR A 511 -25.23 19.53 -4.27
N LEU A 512 -24.09 20.20 -4.21
CA LEU A 512 -22.74 19.61 -4.25
C LEU A 512 -22.10 19.72 -2.87
N ALA A 513 -21.89 18.59 -2.20
CA ALA A 513 -21.01 18.50 -1.03
C ALA A 513 -19.56 18.26 -1.49
N VAL A 514 -18.58 18.86 -0.81
CA VAL A 514 -17.16 18.48 -0.95
C VAL A 514 -16.58 18.04 0.39
N PRO A 515 -15.56 17.17 0.42
CA PRO A 515 -14.91 16.75 1.66
C PRO A 515 -14.20 17.92 2.35
N HIS A 516 -14.16 17.88 3.68
CA HIS A 516 -13.61 18.98 4.46
C HIS A 516 -12.06 18.97 4.47
N PRO A 517 -11.38 20.03 3.97
CA PRO A 517 -9.91 20.04 3.83
C PRO A 517 -9.18 19.92 5.17
N GLY A 518 -9.79 20.39 6.26
CA GLY A 518 -9.28 20.21 7.63
C GLY A 518 -9.06 18.74 8.07
N VAL A 519 -9.61 17.75 7.36
CA VAL A 519 -9.30 16.32 7.62
C VAL A 519 -7.91 15.96 7.10
N TYR A 520 -7.45 16.55 5.99
CA TYR A 520 -6.09 16.37 5.49
C TYR A 520 -5.07 17.06 6.41
N ASP A 521 -5.41 18.25 6.90
CA ASP A 521 -4.63 18.94 7.94
C ASP A 521 -4.45 18.07 9.19
N ALA A 522 -5.55 17.55 9.74
CA ALA A 522 -5.50 16.68 10.91
C ALA A 522 -4.76 15.35 10.65
N ALA A 523 -4.88 14.78 9.44
CA ALA A 523 -4.20 13.54 9.07
C ALA A 523 -2.68 13.70 8.93
N THR A 524 -2.20 14.91 8.59
CA THR A 524 -0.78 15.23 8.42
C THR A 524 -0.15 15.90 9.66
N ASP A 525 -0.95 16.38 10.62
CA ASP A 525 -0.47 16.93 11.89
C ASP A 525 0.20 15.84 12.77
N PRO A 526 1.47 16.01 13.20
CA PRO A 526 2.17 15.05 14.05
C PRO A 526 1.49 14.81 15.41
N THR A 527 0.61 15.71 15.87
CA THR A 527 -0.22 15.57 17.08
C THR A 527 -1.09 14.31 17.05
N ASN A 528 -1.49 13.82 15.87
CA ASN A 528 -2.33 12.63 15.72
C ASN A 528 -1.54 11.33 15.51
N GLU A 529 -0.21 11.40 15.50
CA GLU A 529 0.71 10.25 15.47
C GLU A 529 0.57 9.28 14.27
N ILE A 530 -0.09 9.71 13.19
CA ILE A 530 -0.25 8.94 11.95
C ILE A 530 1.09 8.92 11.18
N LEU A 531 1.56 7.72 10.83
CA LEU A 531 2.72 7.52 9.96
C LEU A 531 2.38 7.92 8.52
N GLN A 532 3.14 8.84 7.96
CA GLN A 532 2.99 9.29 6.58
C GLN A 532 3.71 8.36 5.60
N PRO A 533 3.41 8.40 4.29
CA PRO A 533 4.12 7.57 3.31
C PRO A 533 5.65 7.75 3.32
N SER A 534 6.13 8.97 3.60
CA SER A 534 7.56 9.29 3.82
C SER A 534 8.22 8.44 4.91
N ASP A 535 7.45 8.09 5.93
CA ASP A 535 7.89 7.36 7.12
C ASP A 535 7.87 5.85 6.89
N LEU A 536 7.29 5.45 5.75
CA LEU A 536 7.08 4.08 5.27
C LEU A 536 7.72 3.89 3.88
N SER A 537 8.94 4.42 3.71
CA SER A 537 9.79 4.31 2.52
C SER A 537 9.18 4.84 1.21
N GLY A 538 8.27 5.81 1.29
CA GLY A 538 7.59 6.40 0.13
C GLY A 538 6.52 5.51 -0.49
N VAL A 539 6.17 4.37 0.15
CA VAL A 539 5.22 3.38 -0.39
C VAL A 539 4.12 2.98 0.59
N GLY A 540 4.13 3.52 1.81
CA GLY A 540 3.05 3.32 2.78
C GLY A 540 1.75 3.99 2.34
N GLU A 541 0.63 3.46 2.86
CA GLU A 541 -0.72 3.96 2.56
C GLU A 541 -1.58 3.96 3.82
N TYR A 542 -2.53 4.89 3.90
CA TYR A 542 -3.62 4.83 4.87
C TYR A 542 -4.93 5.35 4.30
N ARG A 543 -6.02 4.90 4.90
CA ARG A 543 -7.40 5.31 4.61
C ARG A 543 -8.04 5.79 5.89
N LEU A 544 -8.77 6.90 5.81
CA LEU A 544 -9.31 7.60 6.95
C LEU A 544 -10.73 8.05 6.61
N ALA A 545 -11.71 7.62 7.39
CA ALA A 545 -13.08 8.08 7.30
C ALA A 545 -13.39 8.93 8.53
N ALA A 546 -13.66 10.21 8.34
CA ALA A 546 -13.77 11.21 9.39
C ALA A 546 -15.21 11.73 9.54
N SER A 547 -15.69 11.73 10.79
CA SER A 547 -16.93 12.39 11.21
C SER A 547 -16.71 13.91 11.22
N ALA A 548 -16.80 14.52 10.05
CA ALA A 548 -16.66 15.95 9.82
C ALA A 548 -17.81 16.47 8.96
N VAL A 549 -18.27 17.69 9.23
CA VAL A 549 -19.21 18.41 8.35
C VAL A 549 -18.62 18.62 6.96
N SER A 550 -19.44 18.53 5.92
CA SER A 550 -19.02 18.82 4.54
C SER A 550 -19.54 20.18 4.10
N PRO A 551 -18.69 21.13 3.66
CA PRO A 551 -19.17 22.35 3.00
C PRO A 551 -19.94 21.96 1.73
N ALA A 552 -21.14 22.50 1.60
CA ALA A 552 -22.12 22.13 0.59
C ALA A 552 -22.69 23.36 -0.12
N LEU A 553 -22.62 23.36 -1.45
CA LEU A 553 -23.15 24.41 -2.32
C LEU A 553 -24.47 23.95 -2.95
N ASN A 554 -25.49 24.81 -2.92
CA ASN A 554 -26.73 24.61 -3.68
C ASN A 554 -26.82 25.63 -4.81
N VAL A 555 -27.19 25.16 -6.00
CA VAL A 555 -27.54 25.99 -7.15
C VAL A 555 -28.98 25.65 -7.56
N LEU A 556 -29.87 26.63 -7.42
CA LEU A 556 -31.29 26.55 -7.74
C LEU A 556 -31.58 27.48 -8.91
N CYS A 557 -31.69 26.91 -10.12
CA CYS A 557 -32.00 27.62 -11.35
C CYS A 557 -33.48 27.46 -11.72
N VAL A 558 -34.13 28.57 -12.09
CA VAL A 558 -35.56 28.66 -12.41
C VAL A 558 -35.74 29.44 -13.70
N GLU A 559 -36.56 28.92 -14.61
CA GLU A 559 -36.95 29.61 -15.85
C GLU A 559 -38.03 30.68 -15.59
N MET A 560 -37.87 31.86 -16.19
CA MET A 560 -38.75 33.02 -16.01
C MET A 560 -38.92 33.81 -17.30
N THR A 561 -40.16 34.19 -17.64
CA THR A 561 -40.38 35.12 -18.74
C THR A 561 -39.86 36.52 -18.38
N GLY A 562 -39.47 37.31 -19.40
CA GLY A 562 -39.03 38.70 -19.18
C GLY A 562 -40.06 39.60 -18.48
N LYS A 563 -41.34 39.22 -18.44
CA LYS A 563 -42.39 39.95 -17.69
C LYS A 563 -42.35 39.65 -16.20
N GLU A 564 -42.17 38.39 -15.82
CA GLU A 564 -42.05 37.96 -14.42
C GLU A 564 -40.75 38.44 -13.77
N LEU A 565 -39.72 38.65 -14.59
CA LEU A 565 -38.41 39.14 -14.18
C LEU A 565 -38.35 40.68 -14.06
N ALA A 566 -39.24 41.42 -14.70
CA ALA A 566 -39.29 42.89 -14.67
C ALA A 566 -39.31 43.52 -13.26
N PRO A 567 -39.97 42.96 -12.22
CA PRO A 567 -39.85 43.41 -10.83
C PRO A 567 -38.41 43.45 -10.30
N LEU A 568 -37.53 42.57 -10.80
CA LEU A 568 -36.14 42.42 -10.36
C LEU A 568 -35.13 43.18 -11.23
N VAL A 569 -35.56 43.78 -12.34
CA VAL A 569 -34.66 44.45 -13.30
C VAL A 569 -34.89 45.96 -13.28
N TYR A 570 -33.89 46.69 -12.82
CA TYR A 570 -33.96 48.14 -12.62
C TYR A 570 -34.32 48.92 -13.90
N THR A 571 -33.83 48.53 -15.08
CA THR A 571 -34.22 49.18 -16.35
C THR A 571 -35.71 49.03 -16.71
N ALA A 572 -36.43 48.11 -16.08
CA ALA A 572 -37.87 47.93 -16.24
C ALA A 572 -38.71 48.67 -15.16
N TRP A 573 -38.06 49.30 -14.17
CA TRP A 573 -38.77 49.97 -13.06
C TRP A 573 -39.41 51.31 -13.49
N PRO A 574 -40.62 51.63 -13.00
CA PRO A 574 -41.24 52.94 -13.24
C PRO A 574 -40.41 54.09 -12.68
N ARG A 575 -39.99 55.01 -13.56
CA ARG A 575 -39.12 56.18 -13.26
C ARG A 575 -37.66 55.82 -12.89
N ALA A 576 -37.14 54.69 -13.39
CA ALA A 576 -35.72 54.39 -13.33
C ALA A 576 -34.85 55.49 -13.97
N ASN A 577 -33.67 55.74 -13.40
CA ASN A 577 -32.67 56.66 -13.91
C ASN A 577 -31.80 55.96 -14.97
N LEU A 578 -32.23 56.06 -16.23
CA LEU A 578 -31.63 55.35 -17.35
C LEU A 578 -30.52 56.16 -18.04
N THR A 579 -29.43 55.48 -18.37
CA THR A 579 -28.41 55.96 -19.30
C THR A 579 -28.27 55.00 -20.47
N ASN A 580 -27.86 55.50 -21.64
CA ASN A 580 -27.50 54.63 -22.77
C ASN A 580 -26.36 53.69 -22.35
N ALA A 581 -26.45 52.41 -22.73
CA ALA A 581 -25.33 51.49 -22.61
C ALA A 581 -24.30 51.73 -23.74
N GLU A 582 -23.20 50.98 -23.72
CA GLU A 582 -22.18 51.02 -24.79
C GLU A 582 -22.76 50.59 -26.15
N LEU A 583 -23.73 49.67 -26.15
CA LEU A 583 -24.44 49.21 -27.35
C LEU A 583 -25.56 50.19 -27.74
N LYS A 584 -25.58 50.59 -29.01
CA LYS A 584 -26.61 51.51 -29.55
C LYS A 584 -28.00 50.88 -29.47
N GLY A 585 -28.86 51.46 -28.63
CA GLY A 585 -30.25 51.02 -28.43
C GLY A 585 -30.48 50.27 -27.12
N GLU A 586 -29.42 49.84 -26.44
CA GLU A 586 -29.52 49.29 -25.08
C GLU A 586 -29.46 50.40 -24.02
N VAL A 587 -30.13 50.16 -22.89
CA VAL A 587 -30.13 51.03 -21.71
C VAL A 587 -29.59 50.29 -20.50
N THR A 588 -29.01 51.05 -19.57
CA THR A 588 -28.53 50.57 -18.27
C THR A 588 -28.88 51.60 -17.18
N GLY A 589 -28.93 51.18 -15.92
CA GLY A 589 -29.06 52.12 -14.81
C GLY A 589 -27.86 53.06 -14.73
N GLY A 590 -28.08 54.35 -14.48
CA GLY A 590 -27.03 55.36 -14.36
C GLY A 590 -26.05 55.09 -13.21
N LEU A 591 -24.96 55.86 -13.14
CA LEU A 591 -23.82 55.61 -12.22
C LEU A 591 -24.21 55.42 -10.73
N ASN A 592 -25.34 55.98 -10.30
CA ASN A 592 -25.85 55.94 -8.93
C ASN A 592 -27.10 55.05 -8.74
N TRP A 593 -27.48 54.21 -9.71
CA TRP A 593 -28.74 53.44 -9.71
C TRP A 593 -28.99 52.66 -8.41
N LEU A 594 -27.95 52.14 -7.77
CA LEU A 594 -28.03 51.38 -6.52
C LEU A 594 -28.52 52.23 -5.32
N ASN A 595 -28.45 53.56 -5.41
CA ASN A 595 -29.02 54.47 -4.40
C ASN A 595 -30.53 54.70 -4.57
N ASP A 596 -31.08 54.40 -5.75
CA ASP A 596 -32.53 54.39 -5.99
C ASP A 596 -33.18 53.07 -5.52
N VAL A 597 -32.36 52.05 -5.23
CA VAL A 597 -32.81 50.76 -4.68
C VAL A 597 -33.03 50.88 -3.16
N PRO A 598 -34.23 50.52 -2.65
CA PRO A 598 -34.50 50.46 -1.22
C PRO A 598 -33.49 49.61 -0.43
N ARG A 599 -32.70 50.26 0.44
CA ARG A 599 -31.80 49.57 1.40
C ARG A 599 -32.62 48.81 2.45
N TYR A 600 -31.98 48.00 3.30
CA TYR A 600 -32.70 47.35 4.40
C TYR A 600 -33.05 48.37 5.50
N ASP A 601 -32.04 49.02 6.06
CA ASP A 601 -32.13 49.80 7.31
C ASP A 601 -32.91 51.12 7.22
N TRP A 602 -33.13 51.64 6.01
CA TRP A 602 -33.81 52.92 5.79
C TRP A 602 -35.34 52.88 6.00
N ALA A 603 -35.91 51.69 6.21
CA ALA A 603 -37.34 51.46 6.32
C ALA A 603 -37.77 51.45 7.80
N PRO A 604 -38.50 52.47 8.30
CA PRO A 604 -38.86 52.56 9.72
C PRO A 604 -39.90 51.52 10.18
N ASN A 605 -40.52 50.81 9.22
CA ASN A 605 -41.32 49.62 9.44
C ASN A 605 -40.72 48.48 8.59
N GLU A 606 -40.77 47.25 9.10
CA GLU A 606 -40.26 46.01 8.45
C GLU A 606 -41.10 45.55 7.23
N THR A 607 -41.78 46.50 6.57
CA THR A 607 -42.82 46.26 5.54
C THR A 607 -42.36 46.62 4.13
N GLN A 608 -41.21 47.26 3.94
CA GLN A 608 -40.65 47.55 2.62
C GLN A 608 -39.93 46.32 2.05
N TRP A 609 -40.72 45.35 1.61
CA TRP A 609 -40.26 44.30 0.71
C TRP A 609 -40.25 44.85 -0.72
N LEU A 610 -39.32 44.37 -1.55
CA LEU A 610 -39.28 44.75 -2.96
C LEU A 610 -40.49 44.17 -3.71
N ASN A 611 -40.68 44.57 -4.97
CA ASN A 611 -41.79 44.10 -5.80
C ASN A 611 -41.80 42.55 -5.85
N ARG A 612 -42.94 41.95 -5.49
CA ARG A 612 -43.20 40.50 -5.54
C ARG A 612 -43.05 39.93 -6.96
N THR A 613 -42.64 38.67 -7.06
CA THR A 613 -42.58 37.87 -8.30
C THR A 613 -43.31 36.52 -8.15
N ASP A 614 -43.61 35.88 -9.28
CA ASP A 614 -44.22 34.54 -9.34
C ASP A 614 -43.24 33.39 -8.99
N VAL A 615 -42.06 33.71 -8.47
CA VAL A 615 -41.04 32.76 -7.98
C VAL A 615 -40.62 33.02 -6.52
N ASP A 616 -41.25 33.98 -5.84
CA ASP A 616 -40.92 34.34 -4.44
C ASP A 616 -40.92 33.14 -3.49
N ASP A 617 -41.89 32.23 -3.60
CA ASP A 617 -41.95 31.02 -2.77
C ASP A 617 -40.88 29.97 -3.11
N ILE A 618 -40.36 29.96 -4.34
CA ILE A 618 -39.32 29.03 -4.78
C ILE A 618 -37.96 29.45 -4.20
N PHE A 619 -37.65 30.75 -4.27
CA PHE A 619 -36.42 31.35 -3.72
C PHE A 619 -36.55 31.84 -2.27
N ARG A 620 -37.72 31.63 -1.64
CA ARG A 620 -38.01 32.00 -0.24
C ARG A 620 -37.82 33.50 0.03
N TRP A 621 -38.47 34.35 -0.78
CA TRP A 621 -38.43 35.81 -0.65
C TRP A 621 -39.70 36.40 -0.03
N GLY A 622 -39.56 37.57 0.59
CA GLY A 622 -40.64 38.33 1.22
C GLY A 622 -40.69 38.22 2.74
N PRO A 623 -41.72 38.79 3.38
CA PRO A 623 -41.86 38.84 4.84
C PRO A 623 -41.86 37.45 5.48
N ASP A 624 -42.52 36.48 4.85
CA ASP A 624 -42.76 35.14 5.39
C ASP A 624 -41.47 34.32 5.59
N TYR A 625 -40.41 34.68 4.85
CA TYR A 625 -39.09 34.06 4.90
C TYR A 625 -37.99 35.05 5.37
N HIS A 626 -38.35 36.31 5.63
CA HIS A 626 -37.47 37.45 5.96
C HIS A 626 -36.30 37.73 4.98
N ARG A 627 -36.37 37.28 3.71
CA ARG A 627 -35.35 37.53 2.67
C ARG A 627 -35.84 38.50 1.60
N ARG A 628 -34.94 39.30 1.02
CA ARG A 628 -35.25 40.16 -0.13
C ARG A 628 -34.73 39.57 -1.45
N PRO A 629 -35.43 39.78 -2.57
CA PRO A 629 -34.97 39.37 -3.89
C PRO A 629 -33.77 40.21 -4.37
N PRO A 630 -33.02 39.73 -5.39
CA PRO A 630 -31.99 40.52 -6.06
C PRO A 630 -32.59 41.65 -6.90
N VAL A 631 -31.75 42.67 -7.18
CA VAL A 631 -32.05 43.70 -8.19
C VAL A 631 -30.91 43.77 -9.19
N PHE A 632 -31.18 43.49 -10.46
CA PHE A 632 -30.22 43.55 -11.55
C PHE A 632 -30.28 44.91 -12.24
N GLN A 633 -29.13 45.48 -12.62
CA GLN A 633 -29.05 46.81 -13.23
C GLN A 633 -29.78 46.87 -14.59
N ARG A 634 -29.78 45.76 -15.34
CA ARG A 634 -30.41 45.58 -16.66
C ARG A 634 -30.63 44.09 -16.95
N TYR A 635 -31.35 43.75 -18.03
CA TYR A 635 -31.36 42.39 -18.59
C TYR A 635 -30.00 42.08 -19.25
N PRO A 636 -29.51 40.82 -19.18
CA PRO A 636 -28.35 40.41 -19.96
C PRO A 636 -28.64 40.44 -21.47
N SER A 637 -27.73 41.01 -22.26
CA SER A 637 -27.70 40.86 -23.72
C SER A 637 -27.52 39.38 -24.12
N GLU A 638 -27.67 39.06 -25.40
CA GLU A 638 -27.41 37.70 -25.92
C GLU A 638 -26.00 37.20 -25.54
N TYR A 639 -25.88 35.90 -25.26
CA TYR A 639 -24.64 35.21 -24.83
C TYR A 639 -24.00 35.68 -23.51
N ASN A 640 -24.61 36.62 -22.79
CA ASN A 640 -24.05 37.22 -21.58
C ASN A 640 -24.78 36.84 -20.29
N VAL A 641 -24.10 37.06 -19.17
CA VAL A 641 -24.54 36.76 -17.80
C VAL A 641 -24.35 38.00 -16.92
N ILE A 642 -25.24 38.19 -15.95
CA ILE A 642 -25.14 39.22 -14.90
C ILE A 642 -25.28 38.54 -13.55
N ILE A 643 -24.54 38.98 -12.53
CA ILE A 643 -24.60 38.39 -11.19
C ILE A 643 -24.71 39.48 -10.11
N ASN A 644 -25.63 39.30 -9.17
CA ASN A 644 -25.79 40.16 -8.01
C ASN A 644 -25.41 39.41 -6.73
N ALA A 645 -24.30 39.80 -6.13
CA ALA A 645 -23.90 39.44 -4.77
C ALA A 645 -24.22 40.55 -3.74
N THR A 646 -24.61 41.76 -4.16
CA THR A 646 -24.85 42.93 -3.29
C THR A 646 -26.17 42.90 -2.50
N VAL A 647 -27.02 41.88 -2.70
CA VAL A 647 -28.27 41.69 -1.93
C VAL A 647 -28.00 41.66 -0.43
N GLN A 648 -28.30 42.76 0.27
CA GLN A 648 -28.21 42.86 1.72
C GLN A 648 -29.39 42.13 2.36
N GLY A 649 -29.10 41.18 3.26
CA GLY A 649 -30.10 40.54 4.11
C GLY A 649 -30.52 41.42 5.29
N SER A 650 -31.23 40.82 6.24
CA SER A 650 -31.52 41.50 7.51
C SER A 650 -30.23 41.75 8.31
N THR A 651 -30.25 42.81 9.12
CA THR A 651 -29.25 43.05 10.17
C THR A 651 -29.38 42.08 11.34
N ASN A 652 -30.52 41.38 11.48
CA ASN A 652 -30.66 40.25 12.40
C ASN A 652 -29.86 39.04 11.88
N TRP A 653 -28.95 38.52 12.71
CA TRP A 653 -28.10 37.36 12.40
C TRP A 653 -28.90 36.15 11.85
N THR A 654 -30.10 35.92 12.37
CA THR A 654 -31.00 34.82 11.99
C THR A 654 -31.50 34.90 10.54
N TYR A 655 -31.50 36.11 9.94
CA TYR A 655 -32.09 36.39 8.63
C TYR A 655 -31.11 37.11 7.68
N LYS A 656 -29.80 36.90 7.86
CA LYS A 656 -28.81 37.26 6.85
C LYS A 656 -29.07 36.46 5.56
N SER A 657 -29.05 37.14 4.41
CA SER A 657 -29.08 36.48 3.10
C SER A 657 -27.67 36.01 2.77
N GLY A 658 -27.42 34.70 2.81
CA GLY A 658 -26.13 34.10 2.40
C GLY A 658 -25.97 33.90 0.89
N SER A 659 -27.02 34.21 0.12
CA SER A 659 -27.11 33.85 -1.30
C SER A 659 -26.54 34.91 -2.25
N VAL A 660 -26.13 34.45 -3.43
CA VAL A 660 -25.75 35.25 -4.61
C VAL A 660 -26.64 34.81 -5.79
N TYR A 661 -27.05 35.74 -6.65
CA TYR A 661 -28.02 35.45 -7.72
C TYR A 661 -27.44 35.73 -9.12
N THR A 662 -27.51 34.76 -10.01
CA THR A 662 -27.00 34.82 -11.38
C THR A 662 -28.15 34.80 -12.38
N LEU A 663 -28.20 35.81 -13.26
CA LEU A 663 -29.21 35.95 -14.31
C LEU A 663 -28.57 35.65 -15.68
N VAL A 664 -29.13 34.67 -16.38
CA VAL A 664 -28.63 34.10 -17.64
C VAL A 664 -29.67 34.29 -18.73
N ASN A 665 -29.24 34.78 -19.91
CA ASN A 665 -30.07 34.81 -21.11
C ASN A 665 -30.07 33.43 -21.78
N ASN A 666 -31.22 32.86 -22.15
CA ASN A 666 -31.24 31.59 -22.88
C ASN A 666 -30.94 31.83 -24.37
N ASN A 667 -30.07 31.01 -24.94
CA ASN A 667 -29.78 31.06 -26.38
C ASN A 667 -30.87 30.39 -27.25
N PHE A 668 -31.79 29.62 -26.64
CA PHE A 668 -32.78 28.79 -27.36
C PHE A 668 -34.24 29.22 -27.15
N THR A 669 -34.55 29.94 -26.07
CA THR A 669 -35.89 30.49 -25.78
C THR A 669 -35.78 32.00 -25.51
N PRO A 670 -36.85 32.80 -25.66
CA PRO A 670 -36.83 34.24 -25.32
C PRO A 670 -36.90 34.49 -23.80
N ASP A 671 -36.71 33.45 -22.99
CA ASP A 671 -36.90 33.44 -21.55
C ASP A 671 -35.56 33.40 -20.82
N TYR A 672 -35.55 33.87 -19.58
CA TYR A 672 -34.34 33.99 -18.78
C TYR A 672 -34.27 32.86 -17.75
N THR A 673 -33.05 32.44 -17.41
CA THR A 673 -32.83 31.56 -16.25
C THR A 673 -32.22 32.35 -15.11
N LEU A 674 -32.90 32.37 -13.97
CA LEU A 674 -32.41 32.96 -12.73
C LEU A 674 -31.93 31.84 -11.80
N CYS A 675 -30.68 31.92 -11.35
CA CYS A 675 -30.07 30.95 -10.45
C CYS A 675 -29.72 31.57 -9.10
N GLU A 676 -30.24 31.03 -8.00
CA GLU A 676 -29.72 31.26 -6.65
C GLU A 676 -28.52 30.34 -6.43
N ILE A 677 -27.47 30.87 -5.81
CA ILE A 677 -26.27 30.16 -5.37
C ILE A 677 -26.08 30.44 -3.88
N ARG A 678 -26.09 29.41 -3.03
CA ARG A 678 -25.95 29.52 -1.56
C ARG A 678 -25.13 28.35 -0.99
N SER A 679 -24.54 28.53 0.19
CA SER A 679 -23.68 27.52 0.83
C SER A 679 -23.99 27.30 2.31
N TRP A 680 -23.72 26.10 2.82
CA TRP A 680 -23.78 25.74 4.24
C TRP A 680 -22.81 24.61 4.60
N LEU A 681 -22.77 24.24 5.89
CA LEU A 681 -22.09 23.04 6.37
C LEU A 681 -23.10 21.90 6.54
N SER A 682 -23.02 20.88 5.68
CA SER A 682 -23.92 19.72 5.77
C SER A 682 -23.46 18.71 6.82
N ILE A 683 -24.43 18.17 7.55
CA ILE A 683 -24.25 17.22 8.67
C ILE A 683 -24.49 15.77 8.24
N ASN A 684 -25.09 15.53 7.08
CA ASN A 684 -25.46 14.20 6.56
C ASN A 684 -24.27 13.45 5.89
N CYS A 685 -23.05 13.94 6.07
CA CYS A 685 -21.85 13.46 5.41
C CYS A 685 -20.76 12.98 6.39
N SER A 686 -19.79 12.25 5.86
CA SER A 686 -18.44 12.05 6.40
C SER A 686 -17.40 12.41 5.32
N THR A 687 -16.15 12.62 5.72
CA THR A 687 -15.05 12.89 4.79
C THR A 687 -14.11 11.67 4.74
N HIS A 688 -14.00 11.05 3.57
CA HIS A 688 -13.05 9.98 3.29
C HIS A 688 -11.76 10.56 2.69
N LEU A 689 -10.62 10.17 3.24
CA LEU A 689 -9.27 10.53 2.81
C LEU A 689 -8.45 9.25 2.61
N ASN A 690 -7.96 9.03 1.38
CA ASN A 690 -7.03 7.97 1.03
C ASN A 690 -5.69 8.61 0.68
N ILE A 691 -4.60 8.19 1.34
CA ILE A 691 -3.24 8.66 1.06
C ILE A 691 -2.38 7.45 0.72
N SER A 692 -1.70 7.54 -0.43
CA SER A 692 -0.74 6.56 -0.92
C SER A 692 0.54 7.25 -1.35
N GLY A 693 1.70 6.69 -0.97
CA GLY A 693 2.99 7.15 -1.49
C GLY A 693 3.18 6.97 -3.01
N THR A 694 2.32 6.17 -3.67
CA THR A 694 2.46 5.85 -5.10
C THR A 694 1.42 6.52 -6.00
N THR A 695 0.20 6.76 -5.50
CA THR A 695 -0.89 7.41 -6.27
C THR A 695 -1.27 8.80 -5.76
N GLY A 696 -0.60 9.31 -4.72
CA GLY A 696 -0.89 10.60 -4.11
C GLY A 696 -2.04 10.56 -3.09
N ALA A 697 -2.68 11.71 -2.87
CA ALA A 697 -3.76 11.88 -1.91
C ALA A 697 -5.10 12.11 -2.63
N HIS A 698 -6.16 11.44 -2.17
CA HIS A 698 -7.50 11.58 -2.71
C HIS A 698 -8.53 11.72 -1.58
N MET A 699 -9.36 12.76 -1.65
CA MET A 699 -10.46 13.02 -0.73
C MET A 699 -11.81 12.88 -1.43
N SER A 700 -12.81 12.33 -0.75
CA SER A 700 -14.19 12.29 -1.20
C SER A 700 -15.17 12.49 -0.05
N ALA A 701 -16.28 13.18 -0.30
CA ALA A 701 -17.40 13.17 0.63
C ALA A 701 -18.14 11.82 0.52
N ASN A 702 -18.58 11.26 1.64
CA ASN A 702 -19.55 10.16 1.68
C ASN A 702 -20.80 10.69 2.37
N CYS A 703 -21.95 10.71 1.69
CA CYS A 703 -23.15 11.40 2.16
C CYS A 703 -24.39 10.54 1.95
N GLU A 704 -25.42 10.76 2.77
CA GLU A 704 -26.73 10.09 2.66
C GLU A 704 -26.70 8.55 2.88
N ASP A 705 -25.56 8.02 3.32
CA ASP A 705 -25.33 6.60 3.61
C ASP A 705 -25.74 6.23 5.05
N GLU A 706 -26.90 5.59 5.21
CA GLU A 706 -27.36 5.06 6.50
C GLU A 706 -26.45 3.98 7.10
N SER A 707 -25.57 3.35 6.31
CA SER A 707 -24.64 2.32 6.79
C SER A 707 -23.33 2.89 7.36
N ASP A 708 -22.94 4.12 6.99
CA ASP A 708 -21.67 4.75 7.37
C ASP A 708 -21.54 4.89 8.91
N PRO A 709 -20.60 4.20 9.58
CA PRO A 709 -20.46 4.26 11.03
C PRO A 709 -19.86 5.59 11.55
N VAL A 710 -19.35 6.46 10.67
CA VAL A 710 -18.70 7.74 11.01
C VAL A 710 -19.35 8.96 10.32
N SER A 711 -20.58 8.82 9.82
CA SER A 711 -21.41 9.97 9.41
C SER A 711 -21.55 11.00 10.55
N TYR A 712 -21.35 12.29 10.25
CA TYR A 712 -21.28 13.35 11.27
C TYR A 712 -22.54 13.42 12.15
N ARG A 713 -23.73 13.30 11.53
CA ARG A 713 -25.03 13.23 12.23
C ARG A 713 -25.18 12.05 13.20
N LYS A 714 -24.36 11.00 13.10
CA LYS A 714 -24.32 9.91 14.11
C LYS A 714 -23.42 10.25 15.31
N SER A 715 -22.42 11.09 15.12
CA SER A 715 -21.62 11.66 16.23
C SER A 715 -22.34 12.80 16.94
N VAL A 716 -23.12 13.62 16.21
CA VAL A 716 -23.86 14.78 16.74
C VAL A 716 -25.31 14.74 16.21
N PRO A 717 -26.23 14.02 16.89
CA PRO A 717 -27.60 13.82 16.40
C PRO A 717 -28.47 15.07 16.45
N ASP A 718 -28.21 15.97 17.41
CA ASP A 718 -28.94 17.23 17.61
C ASP A 718 -28.39 18.39 16.75
N ALA A 719 -27.50 18.09 15.79
CA ALA A 719 -26.97 19.10 14.87
C ALA A 719 -28.03 19.59 13.88
N VAL A 720 -27.98 20.88 13.54
CA VAL A 720 -28.89 21.55 12.61
C VAL A 720 -28.06 22.20 11.50
N GLU A 721 -28.51 22.08 10.25
CA GLU A 721 -27.92 22.79 9.10
C GLU A 721 -28.47 24.23 9.04
N SER A 722 -27.59 25.20 8.79
CA SER A 722 -27.94 26.62 8.60
C SER A 722 -27.18 27.17 7.41
N ASP A 723 -27.83 27.98 6.57
CA ASP A 723 -27.15 28.75 5.52
C ASP A 723 -26.00 29.56 6.16
N GLU A 724 -24.79 29.48 5.60
CA GLU A 724 -23.64 30.27 6.09
C GLU A 724 -23.64 31.63 5.40
N ALA A 725 -23.83 32.69 6.18
CA ALA A 725 -23.97 34.02 5.66
C ALA A 725 -22.63 34.69 5.33
N ASP A 726 -21.55 34.30 6.01
CA ASP A 726 -20.24 34.92 5.79
C ASP A 726 -19.57 34.41 4.49
N TRP A 727 -19.91 33.20 4.01
CA TRP A 727 -19.49 32.65 2.71
C TRP A 727 -19.85 33.55 1.53
N LYS A 728 -20.96 34.30 1.61
CA LYS A 728 -21.40 35.26 0.58
C LYS A 728 -20.31 36.26 0.18
N TRP A 729 -19.47 36.69 1.11
CA TRP A 729 -18.38 37.64 0.82
C TRP A 729 -17.20 36.97 0.10
N LEU A 730 -17.01 35.66 0.28
CA LEU A 730 -16.07 34.87 -0.52
C LEU A 730 -16.63 34.61 -1.94
N ALA A 731 -17.95 34.43 -2.06
CA ALA A 731 -18.63 34.38 -3.36
C ALA A 731 -18.62 35.74 -4.11
N ASP A 732 -18.66 36.87 -3.38
CA ASP A 732 -18.49 38.20 -3.97
C ASP A 732 -17.04 38.44 -4.46
N ALA A 733 -16.05 38.02 -3.68
CA ALA A 733 -14.65 38.00 -4.14
C ALA A 733 -14.47 37.11 -5.39
N TRP A 734 -15.12 35.94 -5.43
CA TRP A 734 -15.10 35.03 -6.58
C TRP A 734 -15.74 35.64 -7.84
N GLN A 735 -16.95 36.24 -7.74
CA GLN A 735 -17.66 36.75 -8.93
C GLN A 735 -16.94 37.92 -9.60
N LEU A 736 -16.25 38.74 -8.80
CA LEU A 736 -15.31 39.75 -9.28
C LEU A 736 -14.06 39.09 -9.92
N ALA A 737 -13.44 38.12 -9.23
CA ALA A 737 -12.20 37.47 -9.67
C ALA A 737 -12.29 36.77 -11.03
N ILE A 738 -13.41 36.11 -11.34
CA ILE A 738 -13.64 35.52 -12.67
C ILE A 738 -14.39 36.44 -13.64
N TYR A 739 -14.81 37.64 -13.22
CA TYR A 739 -15.59 38.59 -14.01
C TYR A 739 -16.92 37.97 -14.53
N MET A 740 -17.81 37.59 -13.61
CA MET A 740 -19.17 37.07 -13.91
C MET A 740 -20.20 38.15 -14.31
N ASN A 741 -19.80 39.42 -14.30
CA ASN A 741 -20.65 40.57 -14.62
C ASN A 741 -20.40 41.15 -16.04
N SER A 742 -19.95 40.30 -16.96
CA SER A 742 -19.72 40.64 -18.38
C SER A 742 -20.92 41.34 -19.02
N GLY A 743 -22.14 40.89 -18.73
CA GLY A 743 -23.39 41.42 -19.25
C GLY A 743 -23.76 42.83 -18.77
N LEU A 744 -23.00 43.45 -17.86
CA LEU A 744 -23.09 44.89 -17.62
C LEU A 744 -22.39 45.72 -18.71
N THR A 745 -21.48 45.09 -19.47
CA THR A 745 -20.77 45.64 -20.62
C THR A 745 -21.23 44.97 -21.92
N THR A 746 -20.58 45.31 -23.03
CA THR A 746 -20.78 44.71 -24.36
C THR A 746 -19.74 43.64 -24.72
N LEU A 747 -18.94 43.19 -23.76
CA LEU A 747 -17.85 42.24 -23.97
C LEU A 747 -18.29 40.78 -23.73
N ASN A 748 -18.62 40.08 -24.82
CA ASN A 748 -19.07 38.69 -24.77
C ASN A 748 -17.93 37.73 -24.37
N ALA A 749 -17.92 37.28 -23.11
CA ALA A 749 -16.92 36.34 -22.62
C ALA A 749 -17.19 34.90 -23.08
N SER A 750 -16.13 34.16 -23.39
CA SER A 750 -16.23 32.78 -23.92
C SER A 750 -16.90 31.79 -22.95
N ARG A 751 -16.73 32.00 -21.64
CA ARG A 751 -17.45 31.26 -20.58
C ARG A 751 -18.97 31.49 -20.66
N ASP A 752 -19.41 32.72 -20.88
CA ASP A 752 -20.83 33.08 -20.78
C ASP A 752 -21.61 32.55 -21.98
N ARG A 753 -20.97 32.48 -23.15
CA ARG A 753 -21.46 31.72 -24.30
C ARG A 753 -21.66 30.21 -24.02
N ILE A 754 -20.93 29.64 -23.06
CA ILE A 754 -21.16 28.25 -22.61
C ILE A 754 -22.32 28.23 -21.60
N LEU A 755 -22.34 29.12 -20.60
CA LEU A 755 -23.41 29.18 -19.59
C LEU A 755 -24.80 29.44 -20.20
N THR A 756 -24.89 30.32 -21.18
CA THR A 756 -26.14 30.66 -21.92
C THR A 756 -26.64 29.54 -22.86
N ALA A 757 -25.82 28.50 -23.10
CA ALA A 757 -26.17 27.30 -23.87
C ALA A 757 -26.43 26.06 -22.99
N LEU A 758 -26.54 26.25 -21.67
CA LEU A 758 -26.81 25.21 -20.67
C LEU A 758 -28.13 25.33 -19.86
N PRO A 759 -29.04 26.32 -20.06
CA PRO A 759 -30.41 26.21 -19.55
C PRO A 759 -31.09 24.90 -19.98
N LEU A 760 -32.08 24.46 -19.22
CA LEU A 760 -32.88 23.29 -19.57
C LEU A 760 -33.99 23.72 -20.54
N GLU A 761 -33.96 23.24 -21.78
CA GLU A 761 -35.05 23.39 -22.75
C GLU A 761 -36.31 22.57 -22.38
N ASP A 762 -36.14 21.56 -21.52
CA ASP A 762 -37.10 20.49 -21.25
C ASP A 762 -37.12 20.16 -19.75
N HIS A 763 -38.20 19.59 -19.24
CA HIS A 763 -38.36 19.22 -17.83
C HIS A 763 -37.58 17.94 -17.43
N PHE A 764 -36.46 17.65 -18.11
CA PHE A 764 -35.59 16.50 -17.87
C PHE A 764 -34.11 16.88 -17.92
N LEU A 765 -33.30 16.26 -17.06
CA LEU A 765 -31.84 16.44 -17.10
C LEU A 765 -31.22 15.76 -18.36
N PRO A 766 -30.39 16.46 -19.16
CA PRO A 766 -29.94 15.97 -20.47
C PRO A 766 -28.88 14.87 -20.35
N LEU A 767 -29.02 13.78 -21.13
CA LEU A 767 -28.21 12.56 -20.98
C LEU A 767 -26.76 12.62 -21.49
N LYS A 768 -26.36 13.71 -22.17
CA LYS A 768 -25.03 13.86 -22.80
C LYS A 768 -24.29 15.15 -22.42
N THR A 769 -24.92 16.01 -21.62
CA THR A 769 -24.41 17.31 -21.22
C THR A 769 -24.72 17.56 -19.73
N PRO A 770 -23.94 18.41 -19.05
CA PRO A 770 -24.38 18.95 -17.78
C PRO A 770 -25.53 19.95 -18.02
N SER A 771 -26.25 20.26 -16.96
CA SER A 771 -27.14 21.42 -16.90
C SER A 771 -26.43 22.65 -16.32
N LEU A 772 -26.99 23.85 -16.53
CA LEU A 772 -26.44 25.12 -16.02
C LEU A 772 -26.12 25.08 -14.52
N ALA A 773 -27.00 24.48 -13.71
CA ALA A 773 -26.82 24.41 -12.27
C ALA A 773 -25.59 23.57 -11.86
N GLU A 774 -25.34 22.45 -12.56
CA GLU A 774 -24.14 21.61 -12.34
C GLU A 774 -22.85 22.36 -12.72
N VAL A 775 -22.86 23.11 -13.83
CA VAL A 775 -21.67 23.85 -14.31
C VAL A 775 -21.39 25.07 -13.43
N LEU A 776 -22.42 25.76 -12.94
CA LEU A 776 -22.27 26.79 -11.92
C LEU A 776 -21.71 26.19 -10.62
N ALA A 777 -22.21 25.02 -10.17
CA ALA A 777 -21.68 24.35 -8.99
C ALA A 777 -20.19 23.97 -9.15
N ALA A 778 -19.79 23.49 -10.34
CA ALA A 778 -18.40 23.22 -10.66
C ALA A 778 -17.52 24.49 -10.62
N LEU A 779 -17.98 25.58 -11.23
CA LEU A 779 -17.27 26.87 -11.31
C LEU A 779 -17.13 27.57 -9.94
N VAL A 780 -18.13 27.43 -9.06
CA VAL A 780 -18.14 28.01 -7.70
C VAL A 780 -17.40 27.14 -6.67
N SER A 781 -17.22 25.84 -6.95
CA SER A 781 -16.65 24.86 -6.02
C SER A 781 -15.35 25.24 -5.28
N PRO A 782 -14.39 26.02 -5.85
CA PRO A 782 -13.20 26.43 -5.09
C PRO A 782 -13.53 27.26 -3.84
N THR A 783 -14.64 28.01 -3.84
CA THR A 783 -15.07 28.78 -2.66
C THR A 783 -15.43 27.89 -1.47
N LEU A 784 -15.89 26.66 -1.70
CA LEU A 784 -16.13 25.68 -0.63
C LEU A 784 -14.81 25.24 0.01
N ILE A 785 -13.81 24.93 -0.83
CA ILE A 785 -12.50 24.42 -0.39
C ILE A 785 -11.73 25.53 0.31
N SER A 786 -11.49 26.66 -0.36
CA SER A 786 -10.77 27.81 0.20
C SER A 786 -11.46 28.40 1.43
N GLY A 787 -12.81 28.41 1.45
CA GLY A 787 -13.60 28.84 2.60
C GLY A 787 -13.57 27.90 3.80
N SER A 788 -13.01 26.69 3.67
CA SER A 788 -12.94 25.66 4.73
C SER A 788 -11.52 25.36 5.23
N ILE A 789 -10.48 25.96 4.62
CA ILE A 789 -9.08 25.79 5.06
C ILE A 789 -8.91 26.37 6.47
N LYS A 790 -8.36 25.57 7.40
CA LYS A 790 -8.25 25.88 8.84
C LYS A 790 -9.59 26.24 9.52
N THR A 791 -10.70 25.65 9.11
CA THR A 791 -12.00 25.79 9.80
C THR A 791 -12.35 24.54 10.62
N PRO A 792 -13.36 24.58 11.52
CA PRO A 792 -13.71 23.43 12.36
C PRO A 792 -14.33 22.29 11.57
N LEU A 793 -14.15 21.08 12.09
CA LEU A 793 -14.79 19.86 11.58
C LEU A 793 -16.20 19.65 12.17
N VAL A 794 -16.77 20.68 12.80
CA VAL A 794 -18.06 20.71 13.49
C VAL A 794 -18.94 21.83 12.96
N ASN A 795 -20.27 21.72 13.09
CA ASN A 795 -21.23 22.67 12.53
C ASN A 795 -21.33 24.04 13.24
N TYR A 796 -20.36 24.41 14.08
CA TYR A 796 -20.41 25.65 14.86
C TYR A 796 -19.02 26.27 15.11
N TRP A 797 -18.99 27.60 15.25
CA TRP A 797 -17.81 28.38 15.65
C TRP A 797 -18.06 29.03 17.02
N PRO A 798 -17.49 28.50 18.12
CA PRO A 798 -17.81 28.97 19.46
C PRO A 798 -17.02 30.24 19.85
N PRO A 799 -17.52 31.07 20.79
CA PRO A 799 -16.86 32.33 21.19
C PRO A 799 -15.42 32.15 21.71
N GLU A 800 -15.10 31.02 22.36
CA GLU A 800 -13.74 30.70 22.80
C GLU A 800 -12.77 30.52 21.64
N ALA A 801 -13.25 30.08 20.47
CA ALA A 801 -12.43 29.88 19.29
C ALA A 801 -11.93 31.21 18.71
N ILE A 802 -12.73 32.28 18.82
CA ILE A 802 -12.32 33.64 18.44
C ILE A 802 -11.07 34.04 19.24
N ASN A 803 -11.08 33.85 20.55
CA ASN A 803 -9.92 34.15 21.40
C ASN A 803 -8.71 33.28 21.06
N ALA A 804 -8.91 31.98 20.78
CA ALA A 804 -7.83 31.06 20.39
C ALA A 804 -7.27 31.32 18.98
N SER A 805 -7.96 32.10 18.15
CA SER A 805 -7.58 32.44 16.76
C SER A 805 -6.78 33.74 16.60
N LEU A 806 -6.45 34.44 17.69
CA LEU A 806 -5.67 35.67 17.62
C LEU A 806 -4.24 35.44 17.07
N PRO A 807 -3.64 36.43 16.38
CA PRO A 807 -2.32 36.29 15.76
C PRO A 807 -1.24 35.78 16.73
N GLY A 808 -0.50 34.75 16.32
CA GLY A 808 0.54 34.10 17.11
C GLY A 808 0.08 32.93 17.98
N MET A 809 -1.22 32.62 18.03
CA MET A 809 -1.73 31.38 18.66
C MET A 809 -1.99 30.27 17.63
N PRO A 810 -1.96 28.98 18.04
CA PRO A 810 -2.09 27.84 17.13
C PRO A 810 -3.52 27.61 16.60
N GLY A 811 -4.50 28.41 17.01
CA GLY A 811 -5.91 28.21 16.69
C GLY A 811 -6.67 27.39 17.74
N TRP A 812 -7.98 27.30 17.57
CA TRP A 812 -8.89 26.54 18.43
C TRP A 812 -8.75 25.04 18.22
N LYS A 813 -8.22 24.37 19.24
CA LYS A 813 -8.10 22.91 19.28
C LYS A 813 -9.45 22.26 19.59
N HIS A 814 -9.90 21.39 18.71
CA HIS A 814 -11.10 20.57 18.87
C HIS A 814 -10.80 19.11 18.53
N GLU A 815 -11.69 18.21 18.95
CA GLU A 815 -11.56 16.76 18.76
C GLU A 815 -12.74 16.22 17.94
N PHE A 816 -12.52 15.18 17.14
CA PHE A 816 -13.53 14.58 16.26
C PHE A 816 -13.29 13.07 16.05
N ASN A 817 -14.38 12.34 15.79
CA ASN A 817 -14.34 10.90 15.58
C ASN A 817 -13.82 10.54 14.17
N ALA A 818 -13.04 9.47 14.05
CA ALA A 818 -12.67 8.89 12.77
C ALA A 818 -12.43 7.38 12.85
N SER A 819 -12.47 6.72 11.71
CA SER A 819 -12.04 5.34 11.50
C SER A 819 -10.80 5.34 10.62
N ILE A 820 -9.67 4.85 11.14
CA ILE A 820 -8.43 4.73 10.37
C ILE A 820 -8.15 3.27 10.01
N THR A 821 -7.76 3.03 8.76
CA THR A 821 -7.17 1.77 8.30
C THR A 821 -5.82 2.10 7.69
N LYS A 822 -4.73 1.77 8.39
CA LYS A 822 -3.35 2.13 8.01
C LYS A 822 -2.54 0.90 7.62
N GLN A 823 -1.60 1.05 6.68
CA GLN A 823 -0.52 0.08 6.50
C GLN A 823 0.58 0.35 7.53
N GLU A 824 1.05 -0.69 8.22
CA GLU A 824 2.19 -0.61 9.13
C GLU A 824 3.13 -1.80 8.89
N TYR A 825 4.44 -1.59 9.10
CA TYR A 825 5.40 -2.70 9.13
C TYR A 825 5.02 -3.67 10.24
N THR A 826 4.67 -4.89 9.85
CA THR A 826 4.09 -5.93 10.71
C THR A 826 4.78 -7.26 10.41
N SER A 827 5.16 -8.03 11.43
CA SER A 827 5.67 -9.39 11.21
C SER A 827 4.50 -10.34 10.94
N GLY A 828 4.56 -11.14 9.88
CA GLY A 828 3.53 -12.16 9.59
C GLY A 828 3.35 -12.42 8.09
N SER A 829 2.45 -13.35 7.75
CA SER A 829 2.13 -13.66 6.36
C SER A 829 1.52 -12.45 5.65
N ALA A 830 2.10 -12.06 4.51
CA ALA A 830 1.56 -11.06 3.60
C ALA A 830 0.51 -11.68 2.64
N GLN A 831 0.66 -12.97 2.31
CA GLN A 831 -0.27 -13.74 1.49
C GLN A 831 -0.68 -15.04 2.22
N GLU A 832 -1.93 -15.47 2.08
CA GLU A 832 -2.50 -16.55 2.90
C GLU A 832 -1.77 -17.90 2.80
N TRP A 833 -1.24 -18.25 1.62
CA TRP A 833 -0.46 -19.48 1.43
C TRP A 833 0.85 -19.49 2.23
N GLN A 834 1.41 -18.32 2.56
CA GLN A 834 2.65 -18.21 3.35
C GLN A 834 2.47 -18.72 4.78
N ARG A 835 1.23 -18.83 5.28
CA ARG A 835 0.92 -19.47 6.57
C ARG A 835 1.37 -20.94 6.62
N ALA A 836 1.55 -21.61 5.48
CA ALA A 836 2.13 -22.95 5.42
C ALA A 836 3.55 -23.03 6.01
N PHE A 837 4.33 -21.94 5.95
CA PHE A 837 5.68 -21.90 6.54
C PHE A 837 5.69 -21.99 8.07
N LEU A 838 4.55 -21.80 8.74
CA LEU A 838 4.44 -21.92 10.20
C LEU A 838 4.77 -23.35 10.65
N LEU A 839 4.42 -24.36 9.83
CA LEU A 839 4.79 -25.76 10.06
C LEU A 839 6.31 -25.96 10.11
N ILE A 840 7.08 -25.22 9.31
CA ILE A 840 8.55 -25.30 9.26
C ILE A 840 9.17 -24.64 10.49
N LEU A 841 8.62 -23.51 10.98
CA LEU A 841 9.05 -22.91 12.25
C LEU A 841 8.75 -23.83 13.45
N ILE A 842 7.56 -24.46 13.47
CA ILE A 842 7.19 -25.45 14.50
C ILE A 842 8.14 -26.66 14.46
N MET A 843 8.42 -27.22 13.28
CA MET A 843 9.37 -28.34 13.15
C MET A 843 10.78 -27.94 13.57
N GLY A 844 11.26 -26.75 13.19
CA GLY A 844 12.57 -26.24 13.60
C GLY A 844 12.71 -26.12 15.12
N PHE A 845 11.71 -25.54 15.79
CA PHE A 845 11.70 -25.45 17.26
C PHE A 845 11.67 -26.84 17.93
N LEU A 846 10.83 -27.77 17.45
CA LEU A 846 10.75 -29.13 18.01
C LEU A 846 12.03 -29.94 17.81
N LEU A 847 12.70 -29.82 16.65
CA LEU A 847 13.98 -30.49 16.40
C LEU A 847 15.12 -29.86 17.21
N ASN A 848 15.13 -28.54 17.39
CA ASN A 848 16.07 -27.87 18.30
C ASN A 848 15.88 -28.33 19.76
N LEU A 849 14.64 -28.38 20.25
CA LEU A 849 14.31 -28.86 21.59
C LEU A 849 14.74 -30.32 21.79
N PHE A 850 14.51 -31.19 20.78
CA PHE A 850 15.01 -32.56 20.77
C PHE A 850 16.55 -32.62 20.90
N CYS A 851 17.27 -31.83 20.11
CA CYS A 851 18.74 -31.75 20.18
C CYS A 851 19.24 -31.21 21.53
N LEU A 852 18.58 -30.19 22.10
CA LEU A 852 18.95 -29.62 23.40
C LEU A 852 18.77 -30.65 24.53
N VAL A 853 17.64 -31.36 24.56
CA VAL A 853 17.38 -32.43 25.53
C VAL A 853 18.38 -33.58 25.35
N HIS A 854 18.66 -33.96 24.09
CA HIS A 854 19.62 -35.01 23.76
C HIS A 854 21.05 -34.67 24.23
N LEU A 855 21.55 -33.47 23.92
CA LEU A 855 22.87 -33.01 24.37
C LEU A 855 22.92 -32.83 25.91
N PHE A 856 21.85 -32.36 26.55
CA PHE A 856 21.77 -32.27 28.01
C PHE A 856 21.86 -33.65 28.69
N ILE A 857 21.24 -34.68 28.12
CA ILE A 857 21.38 -36.07 28.58
C ILE A 857 22.83 -36.55 28.40
N GLN A 858 23.49 -36.22 27.27
CA GLN A 858 24.88 -36.59 27.03
C GLN A 858 25.89 -35.87 27.93
N LEU A 859 25.64 -34.62 28.30
CA LEU A 859 26.45 -33.84 29.25
C LEU A 859 26.43 -34.40 30.68
N ARG A 860 25.38 -35.14 31.06
CA ARG A 860 25.36 -35.94 32.30
C ARG A 860 26.18 -37.23 32.19
N GLY A 861 26.48 -37.68 30.97
CA GLY A 861 27.34 -38.83 30.69
C GLY A 861 28.81 -38.44 30.45
N ARG A 862 29.42 -39.08 29.46
CA ARG A 862 30.69 -38.66 28.83
C ARG A 862 30.45 -38.61 27.31
N PRO A 863 30.77 -37.51 26.61
CA PRO A 863 30.63 -37.44 25.16
C PRO A 863 31.57 -38.43 24.47
N LEU A 864 31.09 -39.07 23.40
CA LEU A 864 31.90 -39.96 22.57
C LEU A 864 32.63 -39.17 21.49
N THR A 865 33.77 -39.68 21.02
CA THR A 865 34.36 -39.20 19.76
C THR A 865 33.44 -39.59 18.61
N ASP A 866 32.99 -38.63 17.79
CA ASP A 866 32.11 -38.93 16.65
C ASP A 866 32.87 -39.67 15.54
N PHE A 867 32.68 -40.98 15.47
CA PHE A 867 33.30 -41.84 14.45
C PHE A 867 32.58 -41.76 13.09
N THR A 868 31.49 -41.00 12.98
CA THR A 868 30.86 -40.69 11.68
C THR A 868 31.50 -39.50 10.97
N ASP A 869 32.26 -38.67 11.69
CA ASP A 869 33.02 -37.54 11.13
C ASP A 869 34.00 -38.02 10.05
N PRO A 870 34.02 -37.45 8.82
CA PRO A 870 34.77 -38.03 7.70
C PRO A 870 36.25 -38.32 7.98
N ALA A 871 36.93 -37.50 8.78
CA ALA A 871 38.32 -37.74 9.18
C ALA A 871 38.45 -38.99 10.08
N ASN A 872 37.62 -39.08 11.13
CA ASN A 872 37.61 -40.22 12.05
C ASN A 872 37.13 -41.50 11.34
N LEU A 873 36.13 -41.38 10.45
CA LEU A 873 35.58 -42.46 9.64
C LEU A 873 36.62 -43.02 8.67
N PHE A 874 37.37 -42.15 7.97
CA PHE A 874 38.45 -42.55 7.07
C PHE A 874 39.60 -43.23 7.84
N ALA A 875 40.04 -42.65 8.96
CA ALA A 875 41.06 -43.24 9.80
C ALA A 875 40.65 -44.61 10.38
N LEU A 876 39.37 -44.78 10.75
CA LEU A 876 38.84 -46.05 11.25
C LEU A 876 38.65 -47.08 10.13
N ALA A 877 38.31 -46.65 8.91
CA ALA A 877 38.14 -47.51 7.75
C ALA A 877 39.48 -48.02 7.20
N MET A 878 40.47 -47.14 7.01
CA MET A 878 41.81 -47.51 6.51
C MET A 878 42.52 -48.52 7.42
N ASN A 879 42.23 -48.50 8.73
CA ASN A 879 42.80 -49.43 9.71
C ASN A 879 41.86 -50.59 10.06
N SER A 880 40.80 -50.82 9.28
CA SER A 880 39.88 -51.96 9.44
C SER A 880 40.22 -53.12 8.50
N PRO A 881 39.99 -54.39 8.91
CA PRO A 881 40.28 -55.55 8.07
C PRO A 881 39.34 -55.63 6.86
N PRO A 882 39.78 -56.19 5.72
CA PRO A 882 38.97 -56.26 4.51
C PRO A 882 37.73 -57.15 4.70
N SER A 883 36.55 -56.61 4.36
CA SER A 883 35.26 -57.32 4.43
C SER A 883 34.89 -57.97 3.10
N TYR A 884 34.42 -59.21 3.19
CA TYR A 884 33.86 -59.95 2.05
C TYR A 884 32.59 -59.27 1.49
N GLN A 885 31.79 -58.60 2.32
CA GLN A 885 30.54 -57.94 1.88
C GLN A 885 30.80 -56.67 1.04
N LEU A 886 32.02 -56.13 1.06
CA LEU A 886 32.48 -55.01 0.21
C LEU A 886 33.35 -55.49 -0.97
N SER A 887 33.35 -56.78 -1.32
CA SER A 887 34.05 -57.27 -2.50
C SER A 887 33.63 -56.50 -3.78
N GLY A 888 34.61 -56.00 -4.53
CA GLY A 888 34.40 -55.28 -5.79
C GLY A 888 34.15 -53.78 -5.68
N THR A 889 34.14 -53.16 -4.49
CA THR A 889 33.89 -51.70 -4.38
C THR A 889 35.11 -50.82 -4.70
N CYS A 890 36.30 -51.41 -4.83
CA CYS A 890 37.61 -50.74 -4.77
C CYS A 890 37.87 -49.64 -5.81
N GLY A 891 37.11 -49.57 -6.91
CA GLY A 891 37.22 -48.51 -7.93
C GLY A 891 35.90 -47.80 -8.26
N GLY A 892 34.77 -48.20 -7.66
CA GLY A 892 33.45 -47.73 -8.07
C GLY A 892 32.47 -47.42 -6.94
N GLY A 893 32.90 -47.57 -5.68
CA GLY A 893 32.08 -47.37 -4.48
C GLY A 893 31.03 -48.48 -4.23
N PRO A 894 30.50 -48.56 -3.00
CA PRO A 894 29.47 -49.53 -2.62
C PRO A 894 28.12 -49.24 -3.27
N LYS A 895 27.47 -50.28 -3.80
CA LYS A 895 26.21 -50.17 -4.57
C LYS A 895 25.16 -51.17 -4.09
N GLY A 896 23.89 -50.81 -4.24
CA GLY A 896 22.77 -51.72 -3.99
C GLY A 896 22.73 -52.21 -2.53
N THR A 897 22.76 -53.53 -2.34
CA THR A 897 22.74 -54.21 -1.02
C THR A 897 23.97 -53.93 -0.16
N GLN A 898 25.11 -53.54 -0.75
CA GLN A 898 26.34 -53.20 -0.02
C GLN A 898 26.16 -51.98 0.92
N LEU A 899 25.12 -51.17 0.69
CA LEU A 899 24.77 -50.04 1.57
C LEU A 899 24.01 -50.46 2.85
N ASP A 900 23.42 -51.66 2.87
CA ASP A 900 22.62 -52.19 3.99
C ASP A 900 23.47 -52.99 4.99
N VAL A 901 24.75 -53.23 4.68
CA VAL A 901 25.66 -54.02 5.51
C VAL A 901 25.78 -53.36 6.90
N PRO A 902 25.51 -54.08 7.99
CA PRO A 902 25.54 -53.51 9.33
C PRO A 902 26.94 -53.58 9.95
N TRP A 903 27.50 -52.41 10.22
CA TRP A 903 28.81 -52.19 10.83
C TRP A 903 28.69 -51.84 12.31
N ARG A 904 29.78 -52.04 13.04
CA ARG A 904 29.94 -51.66 14.45
C ARG A 904 31.43 -51.57 14.76
N ILE A 905 31.75 -50.97 15.90
CA ILE A 905 33.13 -50.78 16.33
C ILE A 905 33.57 -51.98 17.17
N GLY A 906 34.50 -52.74 16.63
CA GLY A 906 35.26 -53.77 17.33
C GLY A 906 36.43 -53.15 18.10
N TYR A 907 36.88 -53.84 19.14
CA TYR A 907 38.07 -53.51 19.90
C TYR A 907 38.98 -54.73 20.02
N SER A 908 40.28 -54.55 19.76
CA SER A 908 41.32 -55.56 19.93
C SER A 908 42.10 -55.30 21.22
N GLU A 909 41.93 -56.18 22.20
CA GLU A 909 42.63 -56.09 23.49
C GLU A 909 44.15 -56.26 23.34
N GLN A 910 44.61 -57.01 22.33
CA GLN A 910 46.03 -57.32 22.10
C GLN A 910 46.83 -56.17 21.47
N SER A 911 46.15 -55.27 20.74
CA SER A 911 46.79 -54.15 20.03
C SER A 911 46.24 -52.77 20.40
N ASN A 912 45.34 -52.71 21.40
CA ASN A 912 44.61 -51.50 21.79
C ASN A 912 44.01 -50.75 20.58
N HIS A 913 43.42 -51.50 19.65
CA HIS A 913 43.00 -51.00 18.33
C HIS A 913 41.47 -51.03 18.17
N TYR A 914 40.92 -50.00 17.53
CA TYR A 914 39.51 -49.91 17.17
C TYR A 914 39.34 -50.07 15.66
N PHE A 915 38.40 -50.91 15.23
CA PHE A 915 38.18 -51.23 13.82
C PHE A 915 36.71 -51.50 13.53
N PHE A 916 36.30 -51.39 12.27
CA PHE A 916 34.96 -51.87 11.87
C PHE A 916 34.92 -53.40 11.82
N GLU A 917 33.95 -54.00 12.53
CA GLU A 917 33.59 -55.41 12.39
C GLU A 917 32.13 -55.56 11.93
N GLU A 918 31.80 -56.66 11.25
CA GLU A 918 30.43 -56.94 10.79
C GLU A 918 29.51 -57.34 11.97
N ALA A 919 28.31 -56.75 12.04
CA ALA A 919 27.35 -57.05 13.12
C ALA A 919 26.75 -58.47 13.04
N THR A 920 26.72 -59.06 11.84
CA THR A 920 26.25 -60.42 11.57
C THR A 920 27.07 -61.49 12.30
N GLU A 921 28.39 -61.31 12.42
CA GLU A 921 29.31 -62.40 12.78
C GLU A 921 29.20 -62.81 14.25
N LYS A 922 29.34 -61.88 15.22
CA LYS A 922 29.12 -62.23 16.65
C LYS A 922 27.69 -62.71 16.91
N ARG A 923 26.68 -62.28 16.16
CA ARG A 923 25.31 -62.79 16.35
C ARG A 923 25.18 -64.27 15.94
N GLN A 924 25.94 -64.72 14.93
CA GLN A 924 26.09 -66.14 14.61
C GLN A 924 26.99 -66.87 15.63
N ARG A 925 28.10 -66.28 16.07
CA ARG A 925 28.97 -66.87 17.11
C ARG A 925 28.23 -67.04 18.45
N LEU A 926 27.44 -66.06 18.89
CA LEU A 926 26.60 -66.13 20.10
C LEU A 926 25.47 -67.16 19.96
N LYS A 927 24.79 -67.23 18.80
CA LYS A 927 23.85 -68.33 18.53
C LYS A 927 24.52 -69.71 18.52
N ARG A 928 25.77 -69.82 18.04
CA ARG A 928 26.57 -71.05 18.11
C ARG A 928 27.02 -71.38 19.54
N LYS A 929 27.36 -70.37 20.36
CA LYS A 929 27.75 -70.57 21.77
C LYS A 929 26.56 -71.02 22.61
N SER A 930 25.44 -70.30 22.57
CA SER A 930 24.16 -70.68 23.19
C SER A 930 23.61 -72.04 22.72
N ARG A 931 24.09 -72.60 21.60
CA ARG A 931 23.74 -73.94 21.10
C ARG A 931 24.80 -75.02 21.41
N ARG A 932 25.93 -74.64 22.00
CA ARG A 932 26.95 -75.52 22.62
C ARG A 932 26.78 -75.56 24.14
N ASP A 933 26.49 -74.42 24.76
CA ASP A 933 26.28 -74.25 26.20
C ASP A 933 25.02 -74.99 26.73
N MET A 934 24.31 -75.72 25.87
CA MET A 934 23.21 -76.64 26.21
C MET A 934 23.64 -78.13 26.22
N VAL A 935 24.91 -78.44 25.90
CA VAL A 935 25.45 -79.81 25.82
C VAL A 935 26.89 -79.88 26.41
N THR A 936 27.04 -79.43 27.66
CA THR A 936 28.01 -79.94 28.67
C THR A 936 27.66 -79.26 29.99
N SER A 937 27.45 -80.04 31.05
CA SER A 937 27.41 -79.52 32.43
C SER A 937 28.81 -79.58 33.05
N GLU A 938 29.03 -78.79 34.10
CA GLU A 938 30.18 -78.83 35.02
C GLU A 938 31.59 -78.68 34.40
N MET A 939 32.20 -77.50 34.58
CA MET A 939 33.41 -77.43 35.40
C MET A 939 33.60 -76.04 36.04
N GLU A 940 34.26 -76.03 37.19
CA GLU A 940 34.64 -74.88 38.03
C GLU A 940 34.94 -73.55 37.34
N LEU A 941 34.52 -72.45 37.99
CA LEU A 941 35.05 -71.12 37.77
C LEU A 941 35.62 -70.57 39.08
N VAL A 942 36.94 -70.56 39.20
CA VAL A 942 37.66 -70.03 40.38
C VAL A 942 37.60 -68.50 40.40
N ASP A 943 37.08 -67.93 41.49
CA ASP A 943 36.95 -66.48 41.69
C ASP A 943 38.26 -65.89 42.25
N PHE A 944 39.09 -65.32 41.37
CA PHE A 944 40.28 -64.57 41.79
C PHE A 944 39.96 -63.07 41.91
N LYS A 945 39.70 -62.64 43.15
CA LYS A 945 39.80 -61.23 43.54
C LYS A 945 41.26 -60.82 43.64
N ASP A 946 41.58 -59.62 43.19
CA ASP A 946 42.77 -58.89 43.60
C ASP A 946 42.45 -57.39 43.77
N GLY A 947 43.25 -56.68 44.58
CA GLY A 947 42.82 -55.46 45.28
C GLY A 947 43.49 -54.13 44.91
N ASP A 948 42.70 -53.06 45.08
CA ASP A 948 43.04 -51.66 45.42
C ASP A 948 44.24 -50.90 44.81
N THR A 949 43.87 -49.94 43.96
CA THR A 949 44.34 -48.52 43.97
C THR A 949 45.77 -48.16 43.52
N LYS A 950 45.88 -47.54 42.34
CA LYS A 950 46.06 -46.06 42.17
C LYS A 950 46.18 -45.68 40.68
N GLY A 951 45.90 -44.41 40.38
CA GLY A 951 46.02 -43.82 39.03
C GLY A 951 44.76 -43.96 38.17
N LYS A 952 44.17 -42.83 37.77
CA LYS A 952 43.02 -42.79 36.84
C LYS A 952 43.47 -42.64 35.39
N THR A 953 44.05 -43.69 34.84
CA THR A 953 43.99 -43.96 33.40
C THR A 953 42.77 -44.86 33.19
N ASP A 954 41.73 -44.37 32.50
CA ASP A 954 40.56 -45.21 32.20
C ASP A 954 40.97 -46.33 31.25
N ASP A 955 41.01 -47.56 31.75
CA ASP A 955 41.30 -48.75 30.95
C ASP A 955 40.38 -48.80 29.70
N PRO A 956 40.94 -48.83 28.47
CA PRO A 956 40.15 -48.89 27.24
C PRO A 956 39.28 -50.15 27.17
N ARG A 957 39.72 -51.27 27.78
CA ARG A 957 38.94 -52.52 27.89
C ARG A 957 37.70 -52.31 28.75
N GLN A 958 37.84 -51.80 29.97
CA GLN A 958 36.70 -51.39 30.81
C GLN A 958 35.80 -50.37 30.12
N SER A 959 36.35 -49.44 29.35
CA SER A 959 35.58 -48.42 28.61
C SER A 959 34.71 -49.06 27.52
N TYR A 960 35.26 -49.98 26.73
CA TYR A 960 34.53 -50.76 25.72
C TYR A 960 33.47 -51.68 26.35
N ILE A 961 33.76 -52.31 27.49
CA ILE A 961 32.82 -53.16 28.24
C ILE A 961 31.65 -52.33 28.82
N LYS A 962 31.92 -51.10 29.31
CA LYS A 962 30.88 -50.18 29.81
C LYS A 962 29.98 -49.66 28.69
N LEU A 963 30.51 -49.46 27.48
CA LEU A 963 29.73 -49.09 26.30
C LEU A 963 28.86 -50.25 25.80
N SER A 964 29.47 -51.40 25.52
CA SER A 964 28.81 -52.58 24.92
C SER A 964 27.64 -53.15 25.75
N ASN A 965 27.67 -52.98 27.07
CA ASN A 965 26.61 -53.40 27.99
C ASN A 965 25.50 -52.36 28.20
N HIS A 966 25.67 -51.12 27.72
CA HIS A 966 24.60 -50.13 27.78
C HIS A 966 23.54 -50.45 26.72
N LYS A 967 22.26 -50.34 27.08
CA LYS A 967 21.16 -50.36 26.10
C LYS A 967 20.95 -48.95 25.53
N SER A 968 20.69 -48.84 24.23
CA SER A 968 19.96 -47.70 23.67
C SER A 968 18.51 -47.73 24.17
N TRP A 969 17.87 -46.56 24.13
CA TRP A 969 16.42 -46.42 24.34
C TRP A 969 15.79 -45.65 23.17
N LEU A 970 16.35 -45.94 21.99
CA LEU A 970 16.02 -45.56 20.61
C LEU A 970 16.48 -46.72 19.72
#